data_AF-A0A8T1E3Q7-F1
#
_entry.id   AF-A0A8T1E3Q7-F1
#
_cell.length_a   1.000
_cell.length_b   1.000
_cell.length_c   1.000
_cell.angle_alpha   90.00
_cell.angle_beta   90.00
_cell.angle_gamma   90.00
#
_symmetry.space_group_name_H-M   'P 1'
#
loop_
_entity.id
_entity.type
_entity.pdbx_description
1 polymer ?
#
loop_
_entity_poly.entity_id
_entity_poly.type
_entity_poly.pdbx_seq_one_letter_code
_entity_poly.pdbx_strand_id
1 'polypeptide(L)'
;MQRQRGGDQRRTPARSRGSNNDEDDTSLPLAVARKEEEDYHQEDHEELESRASRSRAGSSASHRSASSSIYDYLDALESECTVQLPSITSRASSAPSYRARHTRRTSKEFAWENGSRRTNGSSGFGDGSPLRSSRSAFSGRDESNNSHQYYVGIKEKLATITIELNDKTKTIELLKMARKKDAAKTKQLLAEAEEHMKQGLAAQQQKFNKELEKQMDFAQNLVTEKSELAKRCDELVAEVQKANTSNAREAERFKLKLKDAKERWAVQEKVRRDQWIVKKTEEIKKSTVAALEPDIQLILAKGKTDLDKAREAAKEERRKLQVQLEKERDVALQRLQDDSERKLVEAREKERAKLMTRLDAADAELQQQLSTQRRRLQEEAETTRNELYAEMRAAKLAHAKEMDELKELHMQKQQAAAEKSQKEKQDLMTKYESEFMALREQTSVECEQFKAQLTSKLRDEMSKEKQELEKQMLQSRDAKIELVIEKLQEESRQMVERAERKAQKRFSQDRAEYERKLKQTGEIEGVWMEKNRELHEKLSKLERQHNELRRENEALGQDLRQAGDKTGDLAHRLHEERRQHEASLAQLEKRCSSLQTDSEYAQQQQGVEITSLREKQATMESHFQQQVQKLRDEHDTALANLHERVKATVARKDQAIADLQEELHLLQVKLDKSHALIEEQRLQLFSQ
;
A
#
# COMPACT_ATOMS: atom_id res chain seq x y z
N MET A 1 -14.03 126.36 -3.41
CA MET A 1 -13.83 126.76 -1.99
C MET A 1 -13.85 125.52 -1.09
N GLN A 2 -13.50 125.69 0.18
CA GLN A 2 -13.59 124.71 1.29
C GLN A 2 -15.07 124.36 1.62
N ARG A 3 -15.47 123.37 2.44
CA ARG A 3 -14.89 122.14 3.07
C ARG A 3 -16.07 121.29 3.64
N GLN A 4 -15.94 119.96 3.72
CA GLN A 4 -16.81 119.00 4.46
C GLN A 4 -15.96 117.73 4.76
N ARG A 5 -16.17 116.84 5.75
CA ARG A 5 -17.01 116.68 6.99
C ARG A 5 -16.15 115.86 8.00
N GLY A 6 -16.37 115.86 9.33
CA GLY A 6 -17.20 114.90 10.11
C GLY A 6 -16.47 113.58 10.46
N GLY A 7 -16.62 112.89 11.61
CA GLY A 7 -17.43 113.12 12.83
C GLY A 7 -17.37 111.93 13.84
N ASP A 8 -18.10 112.04 14.96
CA ASP A 8 -18.47 111.00 15.98
C ASP A 8 -17.41 110.44 16.97
N GLN A 9 -17.63 110.17 18.29
CA GLN A 9 -18.76 109.76 19.20
C GLN A 9 -18.90 108.21 19.39
N ARG A 10 -19.26 107.57 20.54
CA ARG A 10 -19.55 107.93 21.97
C ARG A 10 -19.69 106.65 22.90
N ARG A 11 -19.49 106.80 24.24
CA ARG A 11 -20.17 106.13 25.42
C ARG A 11 -20.12 104.59 25.75
N THR A 12 -19.52 104.22 26.92
CA THR A 12 -20.07 103.63 28.21
C THR A 12 -21.38 102.78 28.29
N PRO A 13 -21.77 101.98 29.37
CA PRO A 13 -21.16 101.64 30.72
C PRO A 13 -21.39 100.18 31.34
N ALA A 14 -20.92 99.96 32.61
CA ALA A 14 -21.40 99.00 33.69
C ALA A 14 -21.06 97.47 33.62
N ARG A 15 -21.01 96.65 34.71
CA ARG A 15 -21.35 96.73 36.18
C ARG A 15 -20.23 96.09 37.10
N SER A 16 -20.31 95.36 38.25
CA SER A 16 -21.34 94.68 39.11
C SER A 16 -20.94 94.55 40.64
N ARG A 17 -21.06 93.36 41.32
CA ARG A 17 -20.73 92.96 42.74
C ARG A 17 -20.34 91.43 42.78
N GLY A 18 -19.81 90.75 43.82
CA GLY A 18 -19.32 91.08 45.20
C GLY A 18 -19.23 89.81 46.14
N SER A 19 -18.81 89.98 47.42
CA SER A 19 -18.97 89.10 48.64
C SER A 19 -17.97 87.98 49.09
N ASN A 20 -17.47 88.16 50.35
CA ASN A 20 -17.45 87.25 51.55
C ASN A 20 -16.41 86.10 51.82
N ASN A 21 -15.90 86.10 53.09
CA ASN A 21 -15.58 84.98 54.04
C ASN A 21 -14.37 84.02 53.77
N ASP A 22 -13.64 83.40 54.74
CA ASP A 22 -13.54 83.48 56.23
C ASP A 22 -12.17 82.95 56.79
N GLU A 23 -11.82 83.37 58.02
CA GLU A 23 -11.11 82.73 59.18
C GLU A 23 -9.89 81.74 59.08
N ASP A 24 -8.85 82.03 59.91
CA ASP A 24 -8.14 81.16 60.92
C ASP A 24 -7.24 79.93 60.54
N ASP A 25 -6.22 79.48 61.30
CA ASP A 25 -5.44 79.98 62.49
C ASP A 25 -4.08 79.17 62.63
N THR A 26 -3.16 79.58 63.52
CA THR A 26 -1.96 78.86 64.08
C THR A 26 -0.78 78.49 63.13
N SER A 27 0.50 78.36 63.56
CA SER A 27 1.22 78.68 64.83
C SER A 27 2.76 78.77 64.62
N LEU A 28 3.47 79.45 65.54
CA LEU A 28 4.95 79.54 65.69
C LEU A 28 5.45 78.47 66.73
N PRO A 29 6.71 78.38 67.29
CA PRO A 29 7.85 79.34 67.28
C PRO A 29 9.33 78.81 67.40
N LEU A 30 10.29 79.75 67.61
CA LEU A 30 11.66 79.66 68.21
C LEU A 30 12.84 79.00 67.43
N ALA A 31 14.15 79.31 67.65
CA ALA A 31 14.89 80.54 68.08
C ALA A 31 16.45 80.33 68.13
N VAL A 32 17.24 81.41 68.43
CA VAL A 32 18.66 81.45 68.92
C VAL A 32 19.76 81.22 67.84
N ALA A 33 20.94 81.90 67.75
CA ALA A 33 21.67 83.02 68.43
C ALA A 33 22.40 83.91 67.37
N ARG A 34 22.74 85.21 67.54
CA ARG A 34 23.76 85.90 68.41
C ARG A 34 25.23 85.51 68.08
N LYS A 35 26.25 86.38 67.99
CA LYS A 35 26.61 87.73 68.55
C LYS A 35 27.42 88.56 67.49
N GLU A 36 27.50 89.91 67.48
CA GLU A 36 28.37 90.86 68.26
C GLU A 36 29.90 90.54 68.08
N GLU A 37 30.86 91.43 67.81
CA GLU A 37 31.02 92.91 67.98
C GLU A 37 32.14 93.54 67.08
N GLU A 38 32.43 94.83 67.31
CA GLU A 38 33.27 95.88 66.68
C GLU A 38 34.83 95.64 66.77
N ASP A 39 35.81 96.48 66.37
CA ASP A 39 35.86 97.91 65.98
C ASP A 39 37.13 98.38 65.15
N TYR A 40 37.19 99.69 64.86
CA TYR A 40 38.14 100.61 64.15
C TYR A 40 39.71 100.48 64.09
N HIS A 41 40.27 101.12 63.02
CA HIS A 41 41.55 101.90 62.88
C HIS A 41 42.94 101.22 63.12
N GLN A 42 44.12 101.76 62.68
CA GLN A 42 44.56 102.58 61.52
C GLN A 42 46.12 102.67 61.48
N GLU A 43 46.71 102.88 60.28
CA GLU A 43 48.07 103.42 59.96
C GLU A 43 49.40 102.65 60.23
N ASP A 44 50.25 102.68 59.18
CA ASP A 44 51.69 102.99 59.12
C ASP A 44 52.88 102.01 59.33
N HIS A 45 53.82 102.14 58.36
CA HIS A 45 55.29 101.95 58.37
C HIS A 45 55.91 100.55 58.66
N GLU A 46 56.71 99.98 57.75
CA GLU A 46 58.21 99.92 57.72
C GLU A 46 58.85 99.00 58.80
N GLU A 47 59.96 98.25 58.60
CA GLU A 47 60.96 98.18 57.52
C GLU A 47 61.69 96.80 57.51
N LEU A 48 62.54 96.57 56.50
CA LEU A 48 63.79 95.75 56.49
C LEU A 48 63.88 94.27 56.95
N GLU A 49 64.36 93.44 56.00
CA GLU A 49 65.42 92.40 56.17
C GLU A 49 65.19 91.11 57.03
N SER A 50 65.97 90.01 56.89
CA SER A 50 67.15 89.73 56.04
C SER A 50 67.29 88.24 55.62
N ARG A 51 67.93 88.02 54.46
CA ARG A 51 68.85 86.90 54.07
C ARG A 51 68.56 85.43 54.47
N ALA A 52 68.47 84.55 53.45
CA ALA A 52 69.50 83.52 53.12
C ALA A 52 69.05 82.61 51.93
N SER A 53 69.91 81.91 51.17
CA SER A 53 71.25 82.19 50.62
C SER A 53 71.74 81.00 49.75
N ARG A 54 72.09 81.25 48.48
CA ARG A 54 72.98 80.41 47.60
C ARG A 54 72.46 79.02 47.17
N SER A 55 72.95 78.35 46.11
CA SER A 55 73.64 78.68 44.81
C SER A 55 73.85 77.33 44.07
N ARG A 56 74.39 77.11 42.85
CA ARG A 56 74.91 77.78 41.61
C ARG A 56 75.18 76.58 40.66
N ALA A 57 75.23 76.58 39.33
CA ALA A 57 74.92 77.46 38.19
C ALA A 57 74.58 76.49 37.02
N GLY A 58 74.49 76.77 35.71
CA GLY A 58 74.62 77.93 34.81
C GLY A 58 74.51 77.37 33.36
N SER A 59 74.70 78.08 32.24
CA SER A 59 74.80 79.50 31.91
C SER A 59 74.85 79.62 30.37
N SER A 60 74.10 80.52 29.72
CA SER A 60 74.43 81.11 28.39
C SER A 60 73.41 82.16 27.91
N ALA A 61 73.88 83.03 27.01
CA ALA A 61 73.10 83.90 26.09
C ALA A 61 72.06 84.87 26.69
N SER A 62 72.53 86.08 27.01
CA SER A 62 71.72 87.32 26.98
C SER A 62 71.39 87.68 25.52
N HIS A 63 70.23 88.28 25.24
CA HIS A 63 70.12 89.69 24.78
C HIS A 63 68.66 90.18 24.66
N ARG A 64 68.49 91.50 24.63
CA ARG A 64 67.19 92.19 24.58
C ARG A 64 66.86 92.68 23.16
N SER A 65 65.56 92.76 22.88
CA SER A 65 64.88 93.78 22.05
C SER A 65 65.53 94.27 20.76
N ALA A 66 64.96 93.85 19.63
CA ALA A 66 64.83 94.69 18.44
C ALA A 66 63.46 94.43 17.78
N SER A 67 62.90 95.45 17.13
CA SER A 67 61.70 95.35 16.31
C SER A 67 62.04 94.73 14.94
N SER A 68 61.34 93.67 14.53
CA SER A 68 61.30 93.26 13.12
C SER A 68 60.34 94.13 12.32
N SER A 69 60.64 94.29 11.04
CA SER A 69 59.91 95.14 10.08
C SER A 69 58.83 94.33 9.36
N ILE A 70 57.79 95.00 8.85
CA ILE A 70 56.73 94.34 8.06
C ILE A 70 57.26 93.73 6.75
N TYR A 71 58.42 94.20 6.28
CA TYR A 71 59.12 93.65 5.11
C TYR A 71 59.77 92.29 5.38
N ASP A 72 60.22 92.02 6.61
CA ASP A 72 60.81 90.72 6.99
C ASP A 72 59.78 89.57 6.89
N TYR A 73 58.49 89.90 6.91
CA TYR A 73 57.38 88.97 6.73
C TYR A 73 57.01 88.74 5.25
N LEU A 74 57.42 89.62 4.34
CA LEU A 74 57.11 89.52 2.90
C LEU A 74 58.16 88.68 2.14
N ASP A 75 59.45 88.85 2.45
CA ASP A 75 60.53 87.98 1.92
C ASP A 75 60.30 86.50 2.29
N ALA A 76 59.68 86.24 3.45
CA ALA A 76 59.30 84.91 3.92
C ALA A 76 58.10 84.30 3.15
N LEU A 77 57.32 85.10 2.40
CA LEU A 77 56.17 84.64 1.62
C LEU A 77 56.49 84.48 0.13
N GLU A 78 57.40 85.27 -0.44
CA GLU A 78 57.85 85.06 -1.83
C GLU A 78 58.72 83.80 -2.00
N SER A 79 59.35 83.32 -0.92
CA SER A 79 60.28 82.19 -0.94
C SER A 79 59.63 80.79 -0.92
N GLU A 80 58.34 80.65 -0.60
CA GLU A 80 57.63 79.34 -0.62
C GLU A 80 56.88 79.04 -1.93
N CYS A 81 56.81 79.98 -2.89
CA CYS A 81 55.87 79.88 -4.03
C CYS A 81 56.48 79.40 -5.37
N THR A 82 57.56 78.60 -5.35
CA THR A 82 58.15 78.01 -6.57
C THR A 82 58.48 76.52 -6.41
N VAL A 83 58.43 75.77 -7.53
CA VAL A 83 58.77 74.33 -7.65
C VAL A 83 57.75 73.36 -7.00
N GLN A 84 57.15 72.37 -7.68
CA GLN A 84 57.13 71.97 -9.10
C GLN A 84 55.88 71.11 -9.43
N LEU A 85 55.36 71.19 -10.66
CA LEU A 85 54.50 70.16 -11.27
C LEU A 85 55.32 69.30 -12.24
N PRO A 86 55.14 67.96 -12.27
CA PRO A 86 55.59 67.11 -13.36
C PRO A 86 54.42 66.56 -14.19
N SER A 87 54.53 66.65 -15.52
CA SER A 87 53.52 66.18 -16.49
C SER A 87 53.75 64.74 -16.97
N ILE A 88 52.71 64.14 -17.56
CA ILE A 88 52.73 62.79 -18.12
C ILE A 88 53.52 62.77 -19.44
N THR A 89 54.43 61.81 -19.65
CA THR A 89 54.81 61.33 -21.00
C THR A 89 55.44 59.93 -20.97
N SER A 90 55.47 59.24 -22.11
CA SER A 90 55.63 57.78 -22.21
C SER A 90 57.01 57.32 -22.68
N ARG A 91 57.56 56.28 -22.02
CA ARG A 91 58.41 55.18 -22.55
C ARG A 91 58.96 54.35 -21.36
N ALA A 92 59.50 53.14 -21.50
CA ALA A 92 59.21 51.95 -22.31
C ALA A 92 60.28 50.87 -21.98
N SER A 93 59.92 49.59 -22.02
CA SER A 93 60.85 48.45 -22.22
C SER A 93 62.07 48.29 -21.28
N SER A 94 61.96 47.40 -20.29
CA SER A 94 63.02 46.40 -20.03
C SER A 94 62.52 45.24 -19.16
N ALA A 95 62.93 44.02 -19.51
CA ALA A 95 62.66 42.75 -18.85
C ALA A 95 63.58 41.67 -19.49
N PRO A 96 63.70 40.44 -18.95
CA PRO A 96 63.44 39.96 -17.58
C PRO A 96 64.72 39.34 -16.94
N SER A 97 64.61 38.75 -15.75
CA SER A 97 65.58 37.73 -15.30
C SER A 97 64.92 36.66 -14.43
N TYR A 98 65.34 35.40 -14.62
CA TYR A 98 64.81 34.22 -13.92
C TYR A 98 65.55 33.93 -12.61
N ARG A 99 64.82 33.69 -11.52
CA ARG A 99 65.06 32.50 -10.68
C ARG A 99 63.86 32.12 -9.83
N ALA A 100 63.65 30.83 -9.65
CA ALA A 100 62.61 30.26 -8.80
C ALA A 100 63.22 29.65 -7.52
N ARG A 101 62.45 29.61 -6.43
CA ARG A 101 62.06 28.35 -5.72
C ARG A 101 61.13 28.56 -4.51
N HIS A 102 60.14 27.66 -4.44
CA HIS A 102 59.47 27.07 -3.26
C HIS A 102 59.06 27.89 -2.01
N THR A 103 57.74 27.86 -1.75
CA THR A 103 57.06 27.60 -0.45
C THR A 103 57.47 28.42 0.80
N ARG A 104 56.53 29.08 1.49
CA ARG A 104 55.53 28.39 2.34
C ARG A 104 54.31 29.26 2.69
N ARG A 105 53.16 28.59 2.65
CA ARG A 105 51.93 28.74 3.45
C ARG A 105 52.10 29.48 4.80
N THR A 106 51.48 30.66 4.91
CA THR A 106 50.79 31.16 6.11
C THR A 106 49.50 31.86 5.67
N SER A 107 48.48 31.86 6.53
CA SER A 107 47.18 32.49 6.27
C SER A 107 46.99 33.70 7.18
N LYS A 108 46.37 34.77 6.69
CA LYS A 108 45.28 35.40 7.45
C LYS A 108 44.30 36.22 6.60
N GLU A 109 43.13 36.38 7.16
CA GLU A 109 41.95 36.98 6.55
C GLU A 109 42.14 38.44 6.11
N PHE A 110 41.47 38.81 5.01
CA PHE A 110 40.86 40.13 4.88
C PHE A 110 39.42 39.93 4.38
N ALA A 111 38.46 40.48 5.12
CA ALA A 111 37.04 40.38 4.77
C ALA A 111 36.62 41.55 3.87
N TRP A 112 35.72 41.27 2.94
CA TRP A 112 34.85 42.28 2.33
C TRP A 112 33.42 41.72 2.31
N GLU A 113 32.48 42.54 2.75
CA GLU A 113 31.07 42.20 2.94
C GLU A 113 30.20 42.89 1.87
N ASN A 114 28.91 42.53 1.81
CA ASN A 114 27.88 42.98 0.85
C ASN A 114 28.06 42.51 -0.62
N GLY A 115 27.08 41.88 -1.28
CA GLY A 115 25.87 41.21 -0.78
C GLY A 115 24.53 41.80 -1.25
N SER A 116 23.85 41.05 -2.14
CA SER A 116 22.38 40.99 -2.28
C SER A 116 22.03 39.72 -3.06
N ARG A 117 21.23 38.78 -2.54
CA ARG A 117 19.80 38.82 -2.13
C ARG A 117 18.82 38.86 -3.31
N ARG A 118 18.28 37.68 -3.65
CA ARG A 118 16.84 37.33 -3.90
C ARG A 118 16.77 35.93 -4.54
N THR A 119 15.84 35.02 -4.29
CA THR A 119 14.92 34.63 -3.19
C THR A 119 13.95 33.59 -3.78
N ASN A 120 13.73 32.48 -3.05
CA ASN A 120 12.57 31.57 -3.10
C ASN A 120 12.22 30.69 -4.32
N GLY A 121 11.80 29.46 -3.97
CA GLY A 121 10.95 28.55 -4.74
C GLY A 121 11.69 27.40 -5.44
N SER A 122 11.22 26.14 -5.41
CA SER A 122 10.25 25.49 -4.51
C SER A 122 10.30 23.96 -4.74
N SER A 123 10.15 23.13 -3.69
CA SER A 123 10.10 21.65 -3.74
C SER A 123 11.34 20.95 -4.37
N GLY A 124 11.61 19.66 -4.17
CA GLY A 124 10.98 18.61 -3.36
C GLY A 124 11.53 17.24 -3.78
N PHE A 125 11.41 16.21 -2.93
CA PHE A 125 12.00 14.87 -3.08
C PHE A 125 13.55 14.82 -3.05
N GLY A 126 14.21 13.96 -2.26
CA GLY A 126 13.72 13.10 -1.17
C GLY A 126 13.85 11.59 -1.42
N ASP A 127 15.09 11.12 -1.55
CA ASP A 127 15.56 9.78 -1.14
C ASP A 127 17.11 9.82 -1.16
N GLY A 128 17.89 8.93 -0.55
CA GLY A 128 17.53 7.75 0.25
C GLY A 128 18.79 6.95 0.58
N SER A 129 19.37 7.15 1.77
CA SER A 129 20.46 6.28 2.27
C SER A 129 19.87 5.05 2.94
N PRO A 130 20.53 3.89 2.86
CA PRO A 130 21.02 3.35 4.14
C PRO A 130 22.42 2.73 4.08
N LEU A 131 23.11 2.85 5.22
CA LEU A 131 24.29 2.05 5.57
C LEU A 131 23.85 0.67 6.06
N ARG A 132 24.58 -0.40 5.73
CA ARG A 132 24.87 -1.45 6.72
C ARG A 132 26.06 -2.35 6.37
N SER A 133 26.55 -3.04 7.40
CA SER A 133 27.60 -4.05 7.37
C SER A 133 27.17 -5.27 8.18
N SER A 134 27.43 -6.49 7.71
CA SER A 134 27.87 -7.64 8.53
C SER A 134 28.11 -8.95 7.76
N ARG A 135 29.14 -9.65 8.24
CA ARG A 135 29.73 -10.98 7.97
C ARG A 135 28.88 -12.21 7.52
N SER A 136 29.63 -13.14 6.89
CA SER A 136 29.71 -14.63 7.05
C SER A 136 28.72 -15.63 6.42
N ALA A 137 29.17 -16.23 5.30
CA ALA A 137 29.55 -17.65 5.10
C ALA A 137 28.52 -18.84 5.08
N PHE A 138 28.60 -19.59 3.96
CA PHE A 138 28.75 -21.07 3.82
C PHE A 138 27.72 -21.82 2.93
N SER A 139 28.19 -22.88 2.24
CA SER A 139 27.47 -23.82 1.34
C SER A 139 26.94 -23.24 0.01
N GLY A 140 26.96 -23.93 -1.15
CA GLY A 140 27.62 -25.21 -1.50
C GLY A 140 27.05 -25.84 -2.79
N ARG A 141 27.92 -26.46 -3.63
CA ARG A 141 27.63 -27.20 -4.89
C ARG A 141 26.91 -26.47 -6.04
N ASP A 142 27.63 -26.21 -7.14
CA ASP A 142 27.41 -26.85 -8.47
C ASP A 142 28.30 -26.18 -9.55
N GLU A 143 29.35 -26.87 -10.01
CA GLU A 143 30.42 -26.24 -10.80
C GLU A 143 30.20 -26.25 -12.33
N SER A 144 29.27 -27.05 -12.86
CA SER A 144 29.11 -27.22 -14.32
C SER A 144 28.34 -26.10 -15.03
N ASN A 145 27.57 -25.27 -14.31
CA ASN A 145 26.67 -24.27 -14.93
C ASN A 145 27.20 -22.82 -14.81
N ASN A 146 28.24 -22.62 -14.00
CA ASN A 146 28.68 -21.31 -13.51
C ASN A 146 29.24 -20.41 -14.64
N SER A 147 29.96 -20.99 -15.60
CA SER A 147 30.60 -20.25 -16.71
C SER A 147 29.59 -19.49 -17.58
N HIS A 148 28.45 -20.11 -17.92
CA HIS A 148 27.42 -19.45 -18.71
C HIS A 148 26.72 -18.34 -17.91
N GLN A 149 26.45 -18.58 -16.63
CA GLN A 149 25.84 -17.61 -15.73
C GLN A 149 26.74 -16.39 -15.50
N TYR A 150 28.07 -16.56 -15.40
CA TYR A 150 29.02 -15.45 -15.42
C TYR A 150 28.99 -14.69 -16.75
N TYR A 151 28.94 -15.38 -17.89
CA TYR A 151 28.91 -14.72 -19.21
C TYR A 151 27.63 -13.88 -19.41
N VAL A 152 26.47 -14.39 -18.96
CA VAL A 152 25.20 -13.66 -18.94
C VAL A 152 25.28 -12.47 -17.99
N GLY A 153 25.72 -12.67 -16.74
CA GLY A 153 25.84 -11.58 -15.75
C GLY A 153 26.88 -10.51 -16.12
N ILE A 154 27.92 -10.87 -16.88
CA ILE A 154 28.87 -9.91 -17.48
C ILE A 154 28.19 -9.14 -18.62
N LYS A 155 27.43 -9.81 -19.49
CA LYS A 155 26.69 -9.18 -20.60
C LYS A 155 25.60 -8.24 -20.09
N GLU A 156 24.89 -8.59 -19.02
CA GLU A 156 23.92 -7.74 -18.34
C GLU A 156 24.61 -6.52 -17.72
N LYS A 157 25.70 -6.70 -16.97
CA LYS A 157 26.49 -5.56 -16.43
C LYS A 157 27.01 -4.67 -17.55
N LEU A 158 27.47 -5.23 -18.67
CA LEU A 158 27.92 -4.47 -19.84
C LEU A 158 26.76 -3.66 -20.46
N ALA A 159 25.56 -4.25 -20.56
CA ALA A 159 24.36 -3.56 -21.04
C ALA A 159 23.95 -2.42 -20.09
N THR A 160 23.89 -2.66 -18.79
CA THR A 160 23.58 -1.63 -17.78
C THR A 160 24.62 -0.49 -17.80
N ILE A 161 25.92 -0.81 -17.84
CA ILE A 161 26.99 0.19 -17.97
C ILE A 161 26.86 0.97 -19.29
N THR A 162 26.45 0.32 -20.39
CA THR A 162 26.24 0.99 -21.69
C THR A 162 25.04 1.93 -21.65
N ILE A 163 23.93 1.53 -21.00
CA ILE A 163 22.74 2.38 -20.80
C ILE A 163 23.09 3.55 -19.89
N GLU A 164 23.72 3.30 -18.73
CA GLU A 164 24.20 4.34 -17.82
C GLU A 164 25.14 5.33 -18.52
N LEU A 165 26.08 4.84 -19.34
CA LEU A 165 27.03 5.70 -20.06
C LEU A 165 26.31 6.53 -21.13
N ASN A 166 25.31 5.97 -21.82
CA ASN A 166 24.48 6.69 -22.77
C ASN A 166 23.65 7.79 -22.07
N ASP A 167 23.00 7.47 -20.95
CA ASP A 167 22.18 8.45 -20.21
C ASP A 167 23.00 9.52 -19.50
N LYS A 168 24.20 9.16 -18.98
CA LYS A 168 25.20 10.14 -18.52
C LYS A 168 25.69 11.02 -19.67
N THR A 169 25.84 10.48 -20.89
CA THR A 169 26.22 11.26 -22.08
C THR A 169 25.10 12.23 -22.48
N LYS A 170 23.85 11.80 -22.59
CA LYS A 170 22.67 12.66 -22.82
C LYS A 170 22.57 13.76 -21.75
N THR A 171 22.78 13.40 -20.48
CA THR A 171 22.78 14.36 -19.36
C THR A 171 23.88 15.40 -19.51
N ILE A 172 25.10 14.99 -19.87
CA ILE A 172 26.21 15.89 -20.18
C ILE A 172 25.90 16.79 -21.37
N GLU A 173 25.20 16.31 -22.40
CA GLU A 173 24.76 17.13 -23.53
C GLU A 173 23.68 18.14 -23.15
N LEU A 174 22.66 17.74 -22.39
CA LEU A 174 21.65 18.65 -21.84
C LEU A 174 22.30 19.73 -20.95
N LEU A 175 23.25 19.36 -20.09
CA LEU A 175 24.02 20.32 -19.27
C LEU A 175 24.91 21.24 -20.12
N LYS A 176 25.53 20.74 -21.21
CA LYS A 176 26.25 21.58 -22.19
C LYS A 176 25.31 22.55 -22.89
N MET A 177 24.11 22.13 -23.28
CA MET A 177 23.11 23.00 -23.92
C MET A 177 22.54 24.04 -22.94
N ALA A 178 22.26 23.66 -21.69
CA ALA A 178 21.87 24.60 -20.64
C ALA A 178 22.98 25.64 -20.40
N ARG A 179 24.23 25.20 -20.21
CA ARG A 179 25.38 26.10 -20.03
C ARG A 179 25.62 27.02 -21.24
N LYS A 180 25.38 26.55 -22.47
CA LYS A 180 25.39 27.41 -23.68
C LYS A 180 24.25 28.44 -23.67
N LYS A 181 23.02 28.02 -23.31
CA LYS A 181 21.84 28.89 -23.22
C LYS A 181 22.04 29.99 -22.17
N ASP A 182 22.58 29.64 -21.01
CA ASP A 182 22.82 30.61 -19.94
C ASP A 182 24.02 31.52 -20.24
N ALA A 183 25.08 31.01 -20.90
CA ALA A 183 26.16 31.87 -21.43
C ALA A 183 25.69 32.84 -22.53
N ALA A 184 24.70 32.43 -23.35
CA ALA A 184 24.07 33.31 -24.32
C ALA A 184 23.21 34.40 -23.63
N LYS A 185 22.41 34.03 -22.61
CA LYS A 185 21.65 34.98 -21.78
C LYS A 185 22.56 35.98 -21.06
N THR A 186 23.64 35.54 -20.42
CA THR A 186 24.53 36.47 -19.71
C THR A 186 25.25 37.40 -20.68
N LYS A 187 25.64 36.92 -21.86
CA LYS A 187 26.15 37.80 -22.94
C LYS A 187 25.09 38.81 -23.41
N GLN A 188 23.83 38.40 -23.55
CA GLN A 188 22.74 39.31 -23.92
C GLN A 188 22.50 40.37 -22.84
N LEU A 189 22.36 39.96 -21.56
CA LEU A 189 22.17 40.88 -20.44
C LEU A 189 23.35 41.84 -20.25
N LEU A 190 24.59 41.41 -20.53
CA LEU A 190 25.76 42.29 -20.56
C LEU A 190 25.65 43.31 -21.71
N ALA A 191 25.31 42.89 -22.94
CA ALA A 191 25.13 43.81 -24.06
C ALA A 191 23.98 44.81 -23.85
N GLU A 192 22.88 44.38 -23.23
CA GLU A 192 21.75 45.24 -22.84
C GLU A 192 22.16 46.26 -21.76
N ALA A 193 22.97 45.83 -20.77
CA ALA A 193 23.53 46.73 -19.76
C ALA A 193 24.57 47.70 -20.34
N GLU A 194 25.44 47.25 -21.25
CA GLU A 194 26.41 48.07 -21.97
C GLU A 194 25.73 49.15 -22.82
N GLU A 195 24.71 48.80 -23.61
CA GLU A 195 23.93 49.80 -24.36
C GLU A 195 23.14 50.74 -23.44
N HIS A 196 22.56 50.25 -22.34
CA HIS A 196 21.88 51.14 -21.37
C HIS A 196 22.86 52.14 -20.73
N MET A 197 24.06 51.70 -20.33
CA MET A 197 25.10 52.60 -19.79
C MET A 197 25.61 53.60 -20.85
N LYS A 198 25.78 53.14 -22.09
CA LYS A 198 26.18 53.98 -23.24
C LYS A 198 25.12 55.01 -23.61
N GLN A 199 23.84 54.66 -23.55
CA GLN A 199 22.71 55.59 -23.71
C GLN A 199 22.65 56.60 -22.57
N GLY A 200 22.87 56.16 -21.32
CA GLY A 200 22.99 57.04 -20.16
C GLY A 200 24.13 58.05 -20.30
N LEU A 201 25.31 57.60 -20.74
CA LEU A 201 26.48 58.45 -21.01
C LEU A 201 26.18 59.46 -22.13
N ALA A 202 25.58 59.03 -23.24
CA ALA A 202 25.21 59.91 -24.34
C ALA A 202 24.16 60.96 -23.93
N ALA A 203 23.17 60.59 -23.13
CA ALA A 203 22.19 61.51 -22.57
C ALA A 203 22.82 62.51 -21.58
N GLN A 204 23.81 62.09 -20.79
CA GLN A 204 24.57 62.97 -19.90
C GLN A 204 25.47 63.94 -20.69
N GLN A 205 26.15 63.47 -21.72
CA GLN A 205 26.91 64.31 -22.67
C GLN A 205 25.99 65.33 -23.35
N GLN A 206 24.80 64.92 -23.82
CA GLN A 206 23.84 65.85 -24.43
C GLN A 206 23.33 66.90 -23.44
N LYS A 207 23.12 66.56 -22.16
CA LYS A 207 22.78 67.52 -21.10
C LYS A 207 23.89 68.53 -20.87
N PHE A 208 25.15 68.09 -20.75
CA PHE A 208 26.28 69.00 -20.57
C PHE A 208 26.53 69.86 -21.81
N ASN A 209 26.41 69.32 -23.02
CA ASN A 209 26.54 70.09 -24.26
C ASN A 209 25.46 71.17 -24.35
N LYS A 210 24.20 70.86 -24.02
CA LYS A 210 23.10 71.86 -23.95
C LYS A 210 23.29 72.90 -22.85
N GLU A 211 23.96 72.56 -21.76
CA GLU A 211 24.28 73.55 -20.73
C GLU A 211 25.42 74.46 -21.19
N LEU A 212 26.49 73.89 -21.76
CA LEU A 212 27.58 74.66 -22.40
C LEU A 212 27.05 75.59 -23.50
N GLU A 213 26.10 75.13 -24.31
CA GLU A 213 25.41 75.92 -25.34
C GLU A 213 24.73 77.16 -24.72
N LYS A 214 23.92 77.00 -23.66
CA LYS A 214 23.35 78.15 -22.91
C LYS A 214 24.40 79.06 -22.31
N GLN A 215 25.49 78.51 -21.75
CA GLN A 215 26.54 79.33 -21.13
C GLN A 215 27.32 80.12 -22.20
N MET A 216 27.45 79.58 -23.42
CA MET A 216 27.99 80.31 -24.58
C MET A 216 27.01 81.37 -25.10
N ASP A 217 25.71 81.07 -25.20
CA ASP A 217 24.67 82.06 -25.54
C ASP A 217 24.64 83.20 -24.52
N PHE A 218 24.72 82.89 -23.22
CA PHE A 218 24.79 83.89 -22.15
C PHE A 218 26.06 84.73 -22.23
N ALA A 219 27.23 84.11 -22.46
CA ALA A 219 28.48 84.85 -22.68
C ALA A 219 28.43 85.75 -23.92
N GLN A 220 27.82 85.26 -25.02
CA GLN A 220 27.62 86.02 -26.24
C GLN A 220 26.67 87.20 -26.04
N ASN A 221 25.57 87.00 -25.29
CA ASN A 221 24.64 88.06 -24.91
C ASN A 221 25.32 89.14 -24.05
N LEU A 222 26.11 88.75 -23.04
CA LEU A 222 26.92 89.68 -22.24
C LEU A 222 27.95 90.45 -23.11
N VAL A 223 28.53 89.81 -24.13
CA VAL A 223 29.43 90.48 -25.09
C VAL A 223 28.66 91.48 -25.96
N THR A 224 27.45 91.15 -26.42
CA THR A 224 26.60 92.10 -27.16
C THR A 224 26.15 93.27 -26.29
N GLU A 225 25.64 93.02 -25.07
CA GLU A 225 25.24 94.05 -24.11
C GLU A 225 26.42 94.98 -23.76
N LYS A 226 27.62 94.42 -23.51
CA LYS A 226 28.84 95.21 -23.31
C LYS A 226 29.21 96.04 -24.54
N SER A 227 28.99 95.53 -25.75
CA SER A 227 29.24 96.28 -26.99
C SER A 227 28.23 97.41 -27.23
N GLU A 228 26.98 97.23 -26.81
CA GLU A 228 25.93 98.24 -26.89
C GLU A 228 26.11 99.32 -25.82
N LEU A 229 26.49 98.92 -24.60
CA LEU A 229 26.86 99.85 -23.54
C LEU A 229 28.11 100.66 -23.92
N ALA A 230 29.11 100.04 -24.56
CA ALA A 230 30.28 100.74 -25.09
C ALA A 230 29.88 101.79 -26.15
N LYS A 231 29.09 101.41 -27.17
CA LYS A 231 28.54 102.36 -28.16
C LYS A 231 27.79 103.52 -27.48
N ARG A 232 26.97 103.23 -26.47
CA ARG A 232 26.21 104.25 -25.74
C ARG A 232 27.11 105.19 -24.92
N CYS A 233 28.22 104.68 -24.39
CA CYS A 233 29.25 105.52 -23.78
C CYS A 233 29.95 106.41 -24.83
N ASP A 234 30.29 105.87 -26.00
CA ASP A 234 30.90 106.64 -27.09
C ASP A 234 29.96 107.73 -27.63
N GLU A 235 28.66 107.42 -27.77
CA GLU A 235 27.58 108.36 -28.11
C GLU A 235 27.49 109.50 -27.08
N LEU A 236 27.42 109.18 -25.79
CA LEU A 236 27.38 110.18 -24.72
C LEU A 236 28.66 111.04 -24.66
N VAL A 237 29.83 110.45 -24.92
CA VAL A 237 31.10 111.19 -25.04
C VAL A 237 31.05 112.15 -26.24
N ALA A 238 30.51 111.73 -27.39
CA ALA A 238 30.34 112.58 -28.55
C ALA A 238 29.33 113.72 -28.30
N GLU A 239 28.23 113.46 -27.57
CA GLU A 239 27.28 114.50 -27.15
C GLU A 239 27.92 115.51 -26.19
N VAL A 240 28.69 115.06 -25.21
CA VAL A 240 29.43 115.94 -24.27
C VAL A 240 30.49 116.77 -25.01
N GLN A 241 31.21 116.21 -25.98
CA GLN A 241 32.13 116.98 -26.83
C GLN A 241 31.40 118.02 -27.69
N LYS A 242 30.23 117.68 -28.24
CA LYS A 242 29.37 118.60 -29.00
C LYS A 242 28.82 119.74 -28.13
N ALA A 243 28.40 119.43 -26.90
CA ALA A 243 27.97 120.42 -25.91
C ALA A 243 29.13 121.36 -25.52
N ASN A 244 30.30 120.80 -25.18
CA ASN A 244 31.49 121.59 -24.82
C ASN A 244 31.96 122.50 -25.96
N THR A 245 31.95 122.03 -27.21
CA THR A 245 32.30 122.89 -28.37
C THR A 245 31.23 123.94 -28.67
N SER A 246 29.96 123.73 -28.31
CA SER A 246 28.94 124.79 -28.34
C SER A 246 29.19 125.84 -27.25
N ASN A 247 29.37 125.40 -26.00
CA ASN A 247 29.64 126.27 -24.85
C ASN A 247 30.91 127.13 -25.06
N ALA A 248 31.97 126.56 -25.67
CA ALA A 248 33.17 127.31 -26.03
C ALA A 248 32.90 128.42 -27.07
N ARG A 249 32.09 128.13 -28.10
CA ARG A 249 31.69 129.13 -29.11
C ARG A 249 30.81 130.23 -28.49
N GLU A 250 29.96 129.90 -27.54
CA GLU A 250 29.16 130.88 -26.81
C GLU A 250 30.00 131.73 -25.87
N ALA A 251 30.96 131.13 -25.15
CA ALA A 251 31.92 131.87 -24.31
C ALA A 251 32.72 132.91 -25.13
N GLU A 252 33.19 132.57 -26.32
CA GLU A 252 33.85 133.55 -27.22
C GLU A 252 32.88 134.64 -27.72
N ARG A 253 31.62 134.29 -28.04
CA ARG A 253 30.58 135.28 -28.37
C ARG A 253 30.30 136.25 -27.20
N PHE A 254 30.33 135.78 -25.96
CA PHE A 254 30.18 136.63 -24.77
C PHE A 254 31.42 137.50 -24.52
N LYS A 255 32.65 136.97 -24.69
CA LYS A 255 33.88 137.76 -24.63
C LYS A 255 33.89 138.91 -25.63
N LEU A 256 33.48 138.66 -26.88
CA LEU A 256 33.43 139.68 -27.92
C LEU A 256 32.41 140.78 -27.58
N LYS A 257 31.18 140.42 -27.17
CA LYS A 257 30.17 141.38 -26.68
C LYS A 257 30.66 142.23 -25.51
N LEU A 258 31.44 141.65 -24.60
CA LEU A 258 32.02 142.36 -23.46
C LEU A 258 33.11 143.36 -23.88
N LYS A 259 33.87 143.06 -24.95
CA LYS A 259 34.87 143.97 -25.53
C LYS A 259 34.20 145.21 -26.16
N ASP A 260 33.21 144.98 -27.03
CA ASP A 260 32.35 146.02 -27.63
C ASP A 260 31.79 146.99 -26.57
N ALA A 261 31.26 146.46 -25.47
CA ALA A 261 30.68 147.26 -24.40
C ALA A 261 31.71 148.16 -23.70
N LYS A 262 32.93 147.66 -23.47
CA LYS A 262 34.03 148.44 -22.86
C LYS A 262 34.51 149.56 -23.78
N GLU A 263 34.65 149.28 -25.07
CA GLU A 263 35.12 150.28 -26.06
C GLU A 263 34.12 151.44 -26.20
N ARG A 264 32.81 151.14 -26.24
CA ARG A 264 31.76 152.18 -26.26
C ARG A 264 31.80 153.08 -25.02
N TRP A 265 32.04 152.50 -23.84
CA TRP A 265 32.08 153.25 -22.58
C TRP A 265 33.28 154.21 -22.51
N ALA A 266 34.46 153.75 -22.95
CA ALA A 266 35.67 154.58 -23.01
C ALA A 266 35.51 155.81 -23.93
N VAL A 267 34.83 155.66 -25.07
CA VAL A 267 34.53 156.79 -25.98
C VAL A 267 33.61 157.81 -25.32
N GLN A 268 32.55 157.36 -24.63
CA GLN A 268 31.58 158.26 -23.99
C GLN A 268 32.20 159.08 -22.84
N GLU A 269 33.15 158.50 -22.13
CA GLU A 269 33.87 159.13 -21.02
C GLU A 269 34.90 160.17 -21.46
N LYS A 270 35.46 160.05 -22.68
CA LYS A 270 36.34 161.09 -23.24
C LYS A 270 35.61 162.41 -23.45
N VAL A 271 34.44 162.37 -24.10
CA VAL A 271 33.63 163.54 -24.49
C VAL A 271 33.26 164.43 -23.28
N ARG A 272 33.10 163.85 -22.08
CA ARG A 272 32.78 164.61 -20.87
C ARG A 272 33.92 165.51 -20.37
N ARG A 273 35.19 165.14 -20.55
CA ARG A 273 36.33 165.96 -20.09
C ARG A 273 36.48 167.23 -20.92
N ASP A 274 36.42 167.07 -22.24
CA ASP A 274 36.68 168.17 -23.19
C ASP A 274 35.68 169.34 -22.99
N GLN A 275 34.41 169.03 -22.68
CA GLN A 275 33.36 170.03 -22.41
C GLN A 275 33.53 170.81 -21.09
N TRP A 276 34.26 170.28 -20.11
CA TRP A 276 34.44 170.92 -18.81
C TRP A 276 35.53 172.00 -18.86
N ILE A 277 36.62 171.74 -19.58
CA ILE A 277 37.80 172.60 -19.65
C ILE A 277 37.44 173.98 -20.22
N VAL A 278 36.70 174.04 -21.34
CA VAL A 278 36.34 175.28 -22.04
C VAL A 278 35.62 176.27 -21.11
N LYS A 279 34.66 175.79 -20.32
CA LYS A 279 33.81 176.64 -19.46
C LYS A 279 34.60 177.40 -18.38
N LYS A 280 35.73 176.85 -17.91
CA LYS A 280 36.56 177.51 -16.89
C LYS A 280 37.53 178.55 -17.46
N THR A 281 37.77 178.58 -18.78
CA THR A 281 38.64 179.58 -19.41
C THR A 281 37.95 180.94 -19.63
N GLU A 282 36.61 180.96 -19.68
CA GLU A 282 35.82 182.19 -19.92
C GLU A 282 35.54 182.99 -18.63
N GLU A 283 35.37 182.30 -17.51
CA GLU A 283 34.99 182.85 -16.20
C GLU A 283 36.05 183.81 -15.64
N ILE A 284 37.33 183.56 -15.94
CA ILE A 284 38.50 184.30 -15.41
C ILE A 284 38.64 185.70 -16.03
N LYS A 285 38.06 185.96 -17.21
CA LYS A 285 38.34 187.18 -18.00
C LYS A 285 37.49 188.41 -17.64
N LYS A 286 36.60 188.33 -16.64
CA LYS A 286 35.52 189.33 -16.43
C LYS A 286 35.55 190.13 -15.12
N SER A 287 36.54 189.96 -14.22
CA SER A 287 36.42 190.44 -12.84
C SER A 287 37.54 191.34 -12.29
N THR A 288 38.38 191.96 -13.12
CA THR A 288 39.68 192.51 -12.66
C THR A 288 40.16 193.82 -13.32
N VAL A 289 39.29 194.84 -13.50
CA VAL A 289 39.73 196.17 -14.01
C VAL A 289 39.18 197.37 -13.21
N ALA A 290 40.09 197.94 -12.40
CA ALA A 290 40.28 199.36 -12.07
C ALA A 290 39.35 200.16 -11.10
N ALA A 291 40.02 201.13 -10.46
CA ALA A 291 39.56 202.50 -10.19
C ALA A 291 38.96 202.93 -8.83
N LEU A 292 39.26 202.24 -7.71
CA LEU A 292 39.33 202.87 -6.37
C LEU A 292 40.55 202.38 -5.55
N GLU A 293 41.66 202.09 -6.25
CA GLU A 293 42.75 201.27 -5.71
C GLU A 293 43.53 201.89 -4.51
N PRO A 294 44.02 203.16 -4.53
CA PRO A 294 45.09 203.57 -3.60
C PRO A 294 44.65 203.84 -2.15
N ASP A 295 43.61 204.65 -1.94
CA ASP A 295 43.19 205.03 -0.57
C ASP A 295 42.37 203.92 0.10
N ILE A 296 41.61 203.15 -0.68
CA ILE A 296 41.08 201.91 -0.15
C ILE A 296 42.23 200.90 0.07
N GLN A 297 43.38 200.93 -0.63
CA GLN A 297 44.50 200.00 -0.37
C GLN A 297 45.03 200.04 1.07
N LEU A 298 44.97 201.18 1.79
CA LEU A 298 45.43 201.24 3.18
C LEU A 298 44.40 200.68 4.18
N ILE A 299 43.11 200.99 3.99
CA ILE A 299 42.02 200.42 4.79
C ILE A 299 41.81 198.94 4.43
N LEU A 300 42.04 198.55 3.17
CA LEU A 300 42.22 197.18 2.73
C LEU A 300 43.46 196.57 3.38
N ALA A 301 44.63 197.20 3.49
CA ALA A 301 45.80 196.52 4.08
C ALA A 301 45.48 195.91 5.46
N LYS A 302 44.70 196.61 6.29
CA LYS A 302 44.10 196.05 7.52
C LYS A 302 42.88 195.16 7.26
N GLY A 303 41.83 195.69 6.62
CA GLY A 303 40.56 194.98 6.41
C GLY A 303 40.67 193.71 5.54
N LYS A 304 41.71 193.60 4.71
CA LYS A 304 42.13 192.46 3.87
C LYS A 304 43.02 191.51 4.65
N THR A 305 43.93 191.97 5.52
CA THR A 305 44.61 191.02 6.43
C THR A 305 43.63 190.39 7.41
N ASP A 306 42.60 191.12 7.85
CA ASP A 306 41.55 190.57 8.72
C ASP A 306 40.44 189.81 7.95
N LEU A 307 40.02 190.27 6.76
CA LEU A 307 39.17 189.47 5.87
C LEU A 307 39.86 188.21 5.39
N ASP A 308 41.15 188.24 5.07
CA ASP A 308 41.86 187.05 4.58
C ASP A 308 42.17 186.09 5.75
N LYS A 309 42.41 186.57 6.99
CA LYS A 309 42.34 185.71 8.19
C LYS A 309 40.95 185.05 8.33
N ALA A 310 39.87 185.82 8.22
CA ALA A 310 38.51 185.30 8.33
C ALA A 310 38.13 184.35 7.17
N ARG A 311 38.61 184.63 5.95
CA ARG A 311 38.42 183.79 4.75
C ARG A 311 39.26 182.53 4.81
N GLU A 312 40.51 182.59 5.27
CA GLU A 312 41.30 181.38 5.50
C GLU A 312 40.70 180.55 6.64
N ALA A 313 40.25 181.16 7.74
CA ALA A 313 39.50 180.45 8.77
C ALA A 313 38.22 179.77 8.20
N ALA A 314 37.43 180.48 7.39
CA ALA A 314 36.22 179.93 6.75
C ALA A 314 36.50 178.99 5.56
N LYS A 315 37.70 179.01 4.97
CA LYS A 315 38.20 177.98 4.04
C LYS A 315 38.66 176.76 4.82
N GLU A 316 39.28 176.95 5.96
CA GLU A 316 39.87 175.89 6.77
C GLU A 316 38.82 175.12 7.57
N GLU A 317 37.84 175.78 8.17
CA GLU A 317 36.65 175.10 8.73
C GLU A 317 35.86 174.37 7.64
N ARG A 318 35.77 174.93 6.43
CA ARG A 318 35.18 174.24 5.28
C ARG A 318 36.02 173.06 4.80
N ARG A 319 37.34 173.12 4.86
CA ARG A 319 38.22 171.97 4.59
C ARG A 319 38.07 170.90 5.67
N LYS A 320 38.04 171.29 6.96
CA LYS A 320 37.79 170.37 8.08
C LYS A 320 36.45 169.66 7.92
N LEU A 321 35.37 170.40 7.66
CA LEU A 321 34.03 169.85 7.40
C LEU A 321 33.99 168.98 6.15
N GLN A 322 34.64 169.38 5.05
CA GLN A 322 34.74 168.55 3.85
C GLN A 322 35.50 167.25 4.13
N VAL A 323 36.66 167.31 4.77
CA VAL A 323 37.48 166.14 5.15
C VAL A 323 36.77 165.27 6.21
N GLN A 324 35.94 165.85 7.08
CA GLN A 324 35.07 165.10 8.00
C GLN A 324 33.97 164.37 7.24
N LEU A 325 33.24 165.05 6.35
CA LEU A 325 32.20 164.42 5.53
C LEU A 325 32.78 163.36 4.58
N GLU A 326 33.95 163.58 4.00
CA GLU A 326 34.69 162.60 3.19
C GLU A 326 35.06 161.38 4.04
N LYS A 327 35.64 161.56 5.24
CA LYS A 327 35.92 160.46 6.18
C LYS A 327 34.65 159.72 6.63
N GLU A 328 33.54 160.43 6.88
CA GLU A 328 32.26 159.82 7.22
C GLU A 328 31.67 159.02 6.06
N ARG A 329 31.80 159.52 4.81
CA ARG A 329 31.42 158.77 3.61
C ARG A 329 32.30 157.54 3.42
N ASP A 330 33.61 157.65 3.59
CA ASP A 330 34.56 156.55 3.45
C ASP A 330 34.33 155.48 4.51
N VAL A 331 34.13 155.86 5.77
CA VAL A 331 33.78 154.92 6.86
C VAL A 331 32.40 154.29 6.63
N ALA A 332 31.43 155.01 6.08
CA ALA A 332 30.13 154.43 5.72
C ALA A 332 30.22 153.47 4.53
N LEU A 333 31.08 153.75 3.54
CA LEU A 333 31.34 152.88 2.40
C LEU A 333 32.11 151.62 2.83
N GLN A 334 33.14 151.76 3.67
CA GLN A 334 33.87 150.64 4.27
C GLN A 334 32.94 149.74 5.09
N ARG A 335 32.09 150.30 5.96
CA ARG A 335 31.08 149.52 6.71
C ARG A 335 30.12 148.77 5.78
N LEU A 336 29.69 149.39 4.68
CA LEU A 336 28.82 148.74 3.69
C LEU A 336 29.54 147.64 2.90
N GLN A 337 30.83 147.83 2.59
CA GLN A 337 31.69 146.82 1.98
C GLN A 337 31.90 145.64 2.93
N ASP A 338 32.41 145.89 4.14
CA ASP A 338 32.52 144.94 5.24
C ASP A 338 31.24 144.11 5.43
N ASP A 339 30.08 144.76 5.55
CA ASP A 339 28.80 144.08 5.76
C ASP A 339 28.33 143.30 4.53
N SER A 340 28.75 143.67 3.32
CA SER A 340 28.50 142.89 2.12
C SER A 340 29.42 141.67 2.03
N GLU A 341 30.70 141.82 2.42
CA GLU A 341 31.68 140.73 2.47
C GLU A 341 31.33 139.71 3.55
N ARG A 342 30.96 140.16 4.76
CA ARG A 342 30.41 139.31 5.84
C ARG A 342 29.23 138.48 5.34
N LYS A 343 28.24 139.10 4.70
CA LYS A 343 27.07 138.40 4.15
C LYS A 343 27.42 137.41 3.04
N LEU A 344 28.42 137.71 2.21
CA LEU A 344 28.92 136.79 1.17
C LEU A 344 29.71 135.62 1.77
N VAL A 345 30.50 135.84 2.83
CA VAL A 345 31.20 134.79 3.58
C VAL A 345 30.19 133.90 4.29
N GLU A 346 29.28 134.47 5.08
CA GLU A 346 28.19 133.73 5.73
C GLU A 346 27.37 132.90 4.76
N ALA A 347 27.04 133.42 3.57
CA ALA A 347 26.30 132.67 2.56
C ALA A 347 27.11 131.48 2.03
N ARG A 348 28.41 131.67 1.75
CA ARG A 348 29.32 130.60 1.32
C ARG A 348 29.51 129.54 2.41
N GLU A 349 29.58 129.95 3.68
CA GLU A 349 29.70 129.05 4.83
C GLU A 349 28.41 128.26 5.07
N LYS A 350 27.24 128.91 4.95
CA LYS A 350 25.93 128.24 5.03
C LYS A 350 25.74 127.21 3.91
N GLU A 351 26.17 127.50 2.67
CA GLU A 351 26.16 126.49 1.60
C GLU A 351 27.21 125.39 1.81
N ARG A 352 28.42 125.72 2.30
CA ARG A 352 29.42 124.70 2.67
C ARG A 352 28.90 123.76 3.77
N ALA A 353 28.25 124.28 4.80
CA ALA A 353 27.66 123.48 5.87
C ALA A 353 26.50 122.59 5.36
N LYS A 354 25.66 123.09 4.45
CA LYS A 354 24.62 122.29 3.76
C LYS A 354 25.22 121.19 2.87
N LEU A 355 26.35 121.44 2.22
CA LEU A 355 27.04 120.44 1.40
C LEU A 355 27.73 119.39 2.27
N MET A 356 28.40 119.81 3.35
CA MET A 356 29.03 118.90 4.31
C MET A 356 27.97 117.97 4.95
N THR A 357 26.91 118.54 5.55
CA THR A 357 25.84 117.74 6.18
C THR A 357 25.10 116.82 5.21
N ARG A 358 25.06 117.13 3.91
CA ARG A 358 24.55 116.21 2.86
C ARG A 358 25.53 115.09 2.54
N LEU A 359 26.83 115.37 2.55
CA LEU A 359 27.88 114.38 2.35
C LEU A 359 27.98 113.44 3.56
N ASP A 360 28.00 113.98 4.78
CA ASP A 360 27.93 113.22 6.04
C ASP A 360 26.71 112.30 6.08
N ALA A 361 25.54 112.80 5.65
CA ALA A 361 24.31 112.00 5.57
C ALA A 361 24.39 110.88 4.50
N ALA A 362 24.93 111.18 3.32
CA ALA A 362 25.11 110.19 2.26
C ALA A 362 26.13 109.10 2.66
N ASP A 363 27.24 109.48 3.30
CA ASP A 363 28.24 108.55 3.82
C ASP A 363 27.66 107.70 4.96
N ALA A 364 26.84 108.28 5.85
CA ALA A 364 26.12 107.54 6.89
C ALA A 364 25.10 106.55 6.29
N GLU A 365 24.33 106.95 5.27
CA GLU A 365 23.41 106.05 4.56
C GLU A 365 24.16 104.91 3.86
N LEU A 366 25.29 105.18 3.20
CA LEU A 366 26.14 104.16 2.57
C LEU A 366 26.75 103.21 3.60
N GLN A 367 27.23 103.72 4.73
CA GLN A 367 27.71 102.89 5.85
C GLN A 367 26.60 102.05 6.47
N GLN A 368 25.38 102.59 6.59
CA GLN A 368 24.21 101.84 7.06
C GLN A 368 23.79 100.75 6.06
N GLN A 369 23.85 101.02 4.75
CA GLN A 369 23.59 100.03 3.71
C GLN A 369 24.65 98.92 3.71
N LEU A 370 25.94 99.26 3.76
CA LEU A 370 27.05 98.29 3.81
C LEU A 370 27.03 97.43 5.08
N SER A 371 26.77 98.02 6.25
CA SER A 371 26.62 97.25 7.50
C SER A 371 25.37 96.37 7.49
N THR A 372 24.25 96.83 6.90
CA THR A 372 23.05 96.01 6.71
C THR A 372 23.29 94.86 5.74
N GLN A 373 24.01 95.07 4.64
CA GLN A 373 24.38 94.00 3.69
C GLN A 373 25.32 92.98 4.35
N ARG A 374 26.38 93.43 5.05
CA ARG A 374 27.27 92.55 5.81
C ARG A 374 26.52 91.71 6.84
N ARG A 375 25.59 92.33 7.58
CA ARG A 375 24.76 91.63 8.56
C ARG A 375 23.83 90.61 7.90
N ARG A 376 23.16 90.93 6.79
CA ARG A 376 22.34 89.96 6.04
C ARG A 376 23.16 88.78 5.55
N LEU A 377 24.31 89.02 4.93
CA LEU A 377 25.20 87.95 4.45
C LEU A 377 25.74 87.09 5.60
N GLN A 378 25.96 87.67 6.79
CA GLN A 378 26.29 86.91 8.00
C GLN A 378 25.10 86.10 8.51
N GLU A 379 23.90 86.70 8.59
CA GLU A 379 22.66 86.02 8.98
C GLU A 379 22.35 84.84 8.04
N GLU A 380 22.52 85.02 6.73
CA GLU A 380 22.36 84.00 5.67
C GLU A 380 23.45 82.90 5.74
N ALA A 381 24.70 83.26 6.03
CA ALA A 381 25.78 82.29 6.26
C ALA A 381 25.57 81.51 7.57
N GLU A 382 25.02 82.13 8.61
CA GLU A 382 24.69 81.48 9.86
C GLU A 382 23.47 80.56 9.72
N THR A 383 22.40 80.96 9.02
CA THR A 383 21.24 80.07 8.76
C THR A 383 21.64 78.86 7.93
N THR A 384 22.29 79.04 6.78
CA THR A 384 22.72 77.92 5.93
C THR A 384 23.67 76.95 6.64
N ARG A 385 24.59 77.48 7.48
CA ARG A 385 25.44 76.66 8.35
C ARG A 385 24.62 75.92 9.43
N ASN A 386 23.65 76.58 10.05
CA ASN A 386 22.79 75.97 11.07
C ASN A 386 21.85 74.90 10.48
N GLU A 387 21.37 75.10 9.26
CA GLU A 387 20.62 74.15 8.44
C GLU A 387 21.48 72.92 8.12
N LEU A 388 22.70 73.10 7.59
CA LEU A 388 23.65 72.00 7.36
C LEU A 388 23.95 71.21 8.66
N TYR A 389 24.08 71.89 9.80
CA TYR A 389 24.22 71.23 11.10
C TYR A 389 22.93 70.53 11.57
N ALA A 390 21.75 71.00 11.18
CA ALA A 390 20.47 70.33 11.44
C ALA A 390 20.30 69.09 10.54
N GLU A 391 20.58 69.19 9.25
CA GLU A 391 20.60 68.08 8.29
C GLU A 391 21.60 66.99 8.71
N MET A 392 22.84 67.34 9.07
CA MET A 392 23.81 66.35 9.57
C MET A 392 23.32 65.67 10.85
N ARG A 393 22.61 66.37 11.75
CA ARG A 393 22.02 65.76 12.95
C ARG A 393 20.84 64.86 12.59
N ALA A 394 19.97 65.27 11.67
CA ALA A 394 18.85 64.48 11.17
C ALA A 394 19.35 63.20 10.46
N ALA A 395 20.35 63.30 9.60
CA ALA A 395 20.98 62.17 8.91
C ALA A 395 21.65 61.20 9.88
N LYS A 396 22.35 61.70 10.92
CA LYS A 396 22.92 60.86 11.99
C LYS A 396 21.84 60.15 12.79
N LEU A 397 20.71 60.81 13.08
CA LEU A 397 19.57 60.20 13.77
C LEU A 397 18.80 59.21 12.90
N ALA A 398 18.67 59.46 11.59
CA ALA A 398 18.08 58.54 10.63
C ALA A 398 18.94 57.28 10.50
N HIS A 399 20.25 57.42 10.25
CA HIS A 399 21.18 56.30 10.20
C HIS A 399 21.25 55.52 11.54
N ALA A 400 21.12 56.20 12.69
CA ALA A 400 21.03 55.52 13.98
C ALA A 400 19.77 54.64 14.06
N LYS A 401 18.60 55.18 13.68
CA LYS A 401 17.34 54.43 13.60
C LYS A 401 17.41 53.28 12.61
N GLU A 402 17.89 53.51 11.40
CA GLU A 402 18.08 52.46 10.38
C GLU A 402 18.98 51.33 10.90
N MET A 403 20.06 51.65 11.62
CA MET A 403 20.93 50.66 12.24
C MET A 403 20.25 49.91 13.41
N ASP A 404 19.36 50.54 14.17
CA ASP A 404 18.61 49.90 15.25
C ASP A 404 17.44 49.04 14.71
N GLU A 405 16.72 49.53 13.70
CA GLU A 405 15.72 48.77 12.93
C GLU A 405 16.36 47.55 12.25
N LEU A 406 17.57 47.70 11.70
CA LEU A 406 18.34 46.57 11.15
C LEU A 406 18.74 45.57 12.25
N LYS A 407 19.23 46.03 13.42
CA LYS A 407 19.51 45.14 14.56
C LYS A 407 18.26 44.39 15.00
N GLU A 408 17.12 45.07 15.10
CA GLU A 408 15.85 44.45 15.50
C GLU A 408 15.38 43.43 14.45
N LEU A 409 15.40 43.80 13.16
CA LEU A 409 15.11 42.88 12.04
C LEU A 409 16.09 41.72 11.92
N HIS A 410 17.31 41.82 12.46
CA HIS A 410 18.25 40.70 12.56
C HIS A 410 17.98 39.85 13.80
N MET A 411 17.68 40.45 14.96
CA MET A 411 17.27 39.78 16.19
C MET A 411 15.97 38.99 16.00
N GLN A 412 14.92 39.60 15.43
CA GLN A 412 13.66 38.93 15.10
C GLN A 412 13.87 37.74 14.15
N LYS A 413 14.80 37.83 13.18
CA LYS A 413 15.15 36.70 12.30
C LYS A 413 15.91 35.60 13.02
N GLN A 414 16.81 35.93 13.94
CA GLN A 414 17.49 34.96 14.79
C GLN A 414 16.51 34.26 15.74
N GLN A 415 15.59 35.02 16.35
CA GLN A 415 14.51 34.49 17.19
C GLN A 415 13.57 33.57 16.39
N ALA A 416 13.07 34.00 15.22
CA ALA A 416 12.23 33.17 14.37
C ALA A 416 12.94 31.90 13.87
N ALA A 417 14.25 31.96 13.60
CA ALA A 417 15.05 30.79 13.24
C ALA A 417 15.24 29.84 14.44
N ALA A 418 15.50 30.37 15.64
CA ALA A 418 15.60 29.60 16.88
C ALA A 418 14.26 28.95 17.26
N GLU A 419 13.16 29.68 17.17
CA GLU A 419 11.80 29.13 17.33
C GLU A 419 11.50 28.03 16.33
N LYS A 420 11.85 28.22 15.05
CA LYS A 420 11.63 27.20 14.02
C LYS A 420 12.44 25.94 14.31
N SER A 421 13.71 26.09 14.70
CA SER A 421 14.55 24.95 15.10
C SER A 421 14.06 24.26 16.38
N GLN A 422 13.53 25.02 17.35
CA GLN A 422 12.94 24.48 18.57
C GLN A 422 11.61 23.75 18.29
N LYS A 423 10.76 24.27 17.40
CA LYS A 423 9.55 23.60 16.91
C LYS A 423 9.90 22.33 16.14
N GLU A 424 10.85 22.38 15.22
CA GLU A 424 11.37 21.19 14.51
C GLU A 424 11.93 20.13 15.48
N LYS A 425 12.60 20.55 16.56
CA LYS A 425 13.05 19.66 17.64
C LYS A 425 11.88 19.07 18.43
N GLN A 426 10.85 19.85 18.75
CA GLN A 426 9.65 19.37 19.45
C GLN A 426 8.82 18.41 18.58
N ASP A 427 8.64 18.72 17.30
CA ASP A 427 8.01 17.85 16.30
C ASP A 427 8.79 16.54 16.12
N LEU A 428 10.13 16.58 16.22
CA LEU A 428 10.97 15.38 16.13
C LEU A 428 10.93 14.56 17.43
N MET A 429 10.92 15.19 18.60
CA MET A 429 10.76 14.49 19.89
C MET A 429 9.38 13.83 19.99
N THR A 430 8.30 14.54 19.66
CA THR A 430 6.93 13.97 19.69
C THR A 430 6.74 12.85 18.66
N LYS A 431 7.40 12.92 17.49
CA LYS A 431 7.49 11.77 16.56
C LYS A 431 8.20 10.59 17.20
N TYR A 432 9.41 10.75 17.73
CA TYR A 432 10.13 9.66 18.39
C TYR A 432 9.40 9.11 19.62
N GLU A 433 8.67 9.94 20.38
CA GLU A 433 7.80 9.50 21.48
C GLU A 433 6.63 8.66 20.95
N SER A 434 5.99 9.06 19.84
CA SER A 434 4.92 8.29 19.19
C SER A 434 5.42 6.99 18.58
N GLU A 435 6.59 6.99 17.95
CA GLU A 435 7.26 5.80 17.40
C GLU A 435 7.66 4.84 18.52
N PHE A 436 8.25 5.35 19.61
CA PHE A 436 8.59 4.57 20.79
C PHE A 436 7.36 3.94 21.46
N MET A 437 6.27 4.70 21.58
CA MET A 437 5.00 4.17 22.11
C MET A 437 4.38 3.13 21.18
N ALA A 438 4.42 3.33 19.86
CA ALA A 438 3.95 2.35 18.87
C ALA A 438 4.78 1.06 18.89
N LEU A 439 6.12 1.15 18.95
CA LEU A 439 6.98 -0.03 19.12
C LEU A 439 6.73 -0.74 20.45
N ARG A 440 6.48 0.01 21.53
CA ARG A 440 6.16 -0.55 22.85
C ARG A 440 4.80 -1.26 22.86
N GLU A 441 3.80 -0.68 22.22
CA GLU A 441 2.47 -1.28 22.06
C GLU A 441 2.55 -2.54 21.18
N GLN A 442 3.23 -2.46 20.02
CA GLN A 442 3.51 -3.62 19.17
C GLN A 442 4.23 -4.73 19.97
N THR A 443 5.26 -4.41 20.74
CA THR A 443 5.98 -5.40 21.57
C THR A 443 5.06 -6.01 22.64
N SER A 444 4.14 -5.23 23.23
CA SER A 444 3.14 -5.74 24.18
C SER A 444 2.16 -6.69 23.51
N VAL A 445 1.64 -6.31 22.34
CA VAL A 445 0.74 -7.12 21.52
C VAL A 445 1.41 -8.41 21.06
N GLU A 446 2.66 -8.37 20.60
CA GLU A 446 3.45 -9.57 20.25
C GLU A 446 3.66 -10.48 21.47
N CYS A 447 3.97 -9.90 22.65
CA CYS A 447 4.09 -10.66 23.90
C CYS A 447 2.76 -11.28 24.34
N GLU A 448 1.63 -10.59 24.17
CA GLU A 448 0.29 -11.08 24.49
C GLU A 448 -0.17 -12.14 23.51
N GLN A 449 0.07 -11.96 22.21
CA GLN A 449 -0.14 -12.98 21.19
C GLN A 449 0.70 -14.23 21.46
N PHE A 450 1.98 -14.08 21.82
CA PHE A 450 2.83 -15.22 22.17
C PHE A 450 2.34 -15.95 23.43
N LYS A 451 1.96 -15.22 24.48
CA LYS A 451 1.31 -15.79 25.68
C LYS A 451 0.01 -16.52 25.30
N ALA A 452 -0.84 -15.93 24.45
CA ALA A 452 -2.10 -16.54 24.03
C ALA A 452 -1.89 -17.80 23.18
N GLN A 453 -0.92 -17.78 22.25
CA GLN A 453 -0.53 -18.95 21.45
C GLN A 453 0.04 -20.07 22.33
N LEU A 454 0.92 -19.75 23.27
CA LEU A 454 1.46 -20.72 24.23
C LEU A 454 0.33 -21.31 25.10
N THR A 455 -0.55 -20.46 25.62
CA THR A 455 -1.73 -20.88 26.41
C THR A 455 -2.70 -21.73 25.59
N SER A 456 -2.82 -21.48 24.29
CA SER A 456 -3.63 -22.33 23.39
C SER A 456 -2.96 -23.69 23.19
N LYS A 457 -1.67 -23.73 22.83
CA LYS A 457 -0.90 -24.97 22.65
C LYS A 457 -0.98 -25.85 23.89
N LEU A 458 -0.76 -25.28 25.08
CA LEU A 458 -0.91 -25.99 26.36
C LEU A 458 -2.34 -26.50 26.57
N ARG A 459 -3.39 -25.73 26.22
CA ARG A 459 -4.78 -26.23 26.27
C ARG A 459 -5.04 -27.35 25.26
N ASP A 460 -4.46 -27.27 24.06
CA ASP A 460 -4.60 -28.29 23.02
C ASP A 460 -3.83 -29.57 23.37
N GLU A 461 -2.69 -29.45 24.05
CA GLU A 461 -1.90 -30.55 24.61
C GLU A 461 -2.63 -31.21 25.78
N MET A 462 -3.08 -30.46 26.79
CA MET A 462 -3.90 -30.99 27.89
C MET A 462 -5.21 -31.65 27.37
N SER A 463 -5.80 -31.14 26.29
CA SER A 463 -6.98 -31.74 25.65
C SER A 463 -6.66 -33.07 24.97
N LYS A 464 -5.50 -33.19 24.30
CA LYS A 464 -5.02 -34.46 23.71
C LYS A 464 -4.66 -35.47 24.79
N GLU A 465 -3.97 -35.08 25.85
CA GLU A 465 -3.68 -35.93 27.00
C GLU A 465 -4.96 -36.44 27.64
N LYS A 466 -5.95 -35.56 27.85
CA LYS A 466 -7.28 -35.96 28.33
C LYS A 466 -7.95 -36.98 27.40
N GLN A 467 -7.98 -36.73 26.10
CA GLN A 467 -8.59 -37.62 25.12
C GLN A 467 -7.90 -38.98 25.05
N GLU A 468 -6.56 -39.01 25.10
CA GLU A 468 -5.79 -40.26 25.08
C GLU A 468 -5.95 -41.03 26.40
N LEU A 469 -6.08 -40.34 27.54
CA LEU A 469 -6.36 -40.97 28.84
C LEU A 469 -7.81 -41.49 28.93
N GLU A 470 -8.79 -40.75 28.40
CA GLU A 470 -10.18 -41.23 28.22
C GLU A 470 -10.22 -42.48 27.32
N LYS A 471 -9.45 -42.48 26.23
CA LYS A 471 -9.27 -43.62 25.33
C LYS A 471 -8.58 -44.82 25.99
N GLN A 472 -7.55 -44.60 26.81
CA GLN A 472 -6.91 -45.65 27.61
C GLN A 472 -7.86 -46.23 28.68
N MET A 473 -8.69 -45.39 29.32
CA MET A 473 -9.73 -45.85 30.25
C MET A 473 -10.82 -46.66 29.54
N LEU A 474 -11.26 -46.25 28.35
CA LEU A 474 -12.16 -47.01 27.48
C LEU A 474 -11.54 -48.37 27.11
N GLN A 475 -10.31 -48.39 26.60
CA GLN A 475 -9.58 -49.63 26.28
C GLN A 475 -9.40 -50.54 27.51
N SER A 476 -9.13 -49.98 28.70
CA SER A 476 -9.02 -50.74 29.95
C SER A 476 -10.37 -51.30 30.43
N ARG A 477 -11.48 -50.59 30.19
CA ARG A 477 -12.84 -51.08 30.43
C ARG A 477 -13.17 -52.21 29.45
N ASP A 478 -12.90 -52.00 28.17
CA ASP A 478 -13.30 -52.91 27.10
C ASP A 478 -12.47 -54.20 27.15
N ALA A 479 -11.17 -54.13 27.44
CA ALA A 479 -10.37 -55.31 27.73
C ALA A 479 -10.85 -56.10 28.96
N LYS A 480 -11.43 -55.44 29.98
CA LYS A 480 -12.06 -56.13 31.12
C LYS A 480 -13.41 -56.76 30.74
N ILE A 481 -14.15 -56.16 29.80
CA ILE A 481 -15.37 -56.74 29.24
C ILE A 481 -15.01 -57.97 28.41
N GLU A 482 -14.01 -57.90 27.54
CA GLU A 482 -13.51 -59.05 26.76
C GLU A 482 -13.02 -60.19 27.67
N LEU A 483 -12.28 -59.90 28.75
CA LEU A 483 -11.89 -60.90 29.75
C LEU A 483 -13.07 -61.54 30.51
N VAL A 484 -14.24 -60.89 30.54
CA VAL A 484 -15.48 -61.48 31.08
C VAL A 484 -16.21 -62.28 29.99
N ILE A 485 -16.24 -61.79 28.74
CA ILE A 485 -16.79 -62.51 27.59
C ILE A 485 -16.03 -63.81 27.36
N GLU A 486 -14.69 -63.79 27.35
CA GLU A 486 -13.84 -64.97 27.17
C GLU A 486 -14.07 -65.99 28.29
N LYS A 487 -14.18 -65.55 29.55
CA LYS A 487 -14.52 -66.44 30.68
C LYS A 487 -15.91 -67.05 30.54
N LEU A 488 -16.93 -66.27 30.17
CA LEU A 488 -18.29 -66.78 29.96
C LEU A 488 -18.37 -67.72 28.75
N GLN A 489 -17.61 -67.46 27.69
CA GLN A 489 -17.47 -68.37 26.55
C GLN A 489 -16.77 -69.67 26.94
N GLU A 490 -15.72 -69.60 27.76
CA GLU A 490 -14.98 -70.77 28.23
C GLU A 490 -15.77 -71.59 29.25
N GLU A 491 -16.49 -70.96 30.18
CA GLU A 491 -17.47 -71.61 31.06
C GLU A 491 -18.58 -72.27 30.23
N SER A 492 -19.07 -71.61 29.17
CA SER A 492 -20.05 -72.18 28.24
C SER A 492 -19.50 -73.38 27.48
N ARG A 493 -18.28 -73.30 26.91
CA ARG A 493 -17.57 -74.43 26.27
C ARG A 493 -17.44 -75.59 27.23
N GLN A 494 -16.98 -75.36 28.46
CA GLN A 494 -16.86 -76.41 29.47
C GLN A 494 -18.21 -77.00 29.87
N MET A 495 -19.30 -76.22 29.88
CA MET A 495 -20.66 -76.73 30.13
C MET A 495 -21.17 -77.59 28.97
N VAL A 496 -20.92 -77.20 27.72
CA VAL A 496 -21.17 -78.01 26.52
C VAL A 496 -20.35 -79.29 26.56
N GLU A 497 -19.03 -79.21 26.77
CA GLU A 497 -18.13 -80.35 26.83
C GLU A 497 -18.45 -81.31 28.01
N ARG A 498 -18.99 -80.79 29.12
CA ARG A 498 -19.55 -81.60 30.23
C ARG A 498 -20.86 -82.28 29.84
N ALA A 499 -21.68 -81.69 28.98
CA ALA A 499 -22.90 -82.30 28.45
C ALA A 499 -22.58 -83.36 27.39
N GLU A 500 -21.67 -83.07 26.45
CA GLU A 500 -21.17 -83.99 25.44
C GLU A 500 -20.52 -85.22 26.09
N ARG A 501 -19.62 -85.06 27.07
CA ARG A 501 -19.06 -86.20 27.82
C ARG A 501 -20.13 -87.06 28.52
N LYS A 502 -21.26 -86.48 28.94
CA LYS A 502 -22.39 -87.23 29.53
C LYS A 502 -23.18 -87.99 28.45
N ALA A 503 -23.44 -87.36 27.31
CA ALA A 503 -24.09 -87.99 26.15
C ALA A 503 -23.25 -89.14 25.58
N GLN A 504 -21.95 -88.90 25.37
CA GLN A 504 -20.99 -89.89 24.87
C GLN A 504 -20.86 -91.09 25.82
N LYS A 505 -20.88 -90.87 27.14
CA LYS A 505 -20.93 -91.97 28.12
C LYS A 505 -22.20 -92.80 27.99
N ARG A 506 -23.39 -92.18 27.90
CA ARG A 506 -24.65 -92.92 27.65
C ARG A 506 -24.59 -93.73 26.36
N PHE A 507 -24.21 -93.10 25.24
CA PHE A 507 -24.07 -93.77 23.95
C PHE A 507 -23.10 -94.96 24.00
N SER A 508 -21.99 -94.85 24.74
CA SER A 508 -21.06 -95.96 24.96
C SER A 508 -21.63 -97.10 25.82
N GLN A 509 -22.48 -96.77 26.81
CA GLN A 509 -23.18 -97.76 27.66
C GLN A 509 -24.26 -98.49 26.86
N ASP A 510 -25.10 -97.75 26.12
CA ASP A 510 -26.15 -98.28 25.25
C ASP A 510 -25.53 -99.21 24.20
N ARG A 511 -24.45 -98.76 23.52
CA ARG A 511 -23.70 -99.58 22.57
C ARG A 511 -23.16 -100.86 23.20
N ALA A 512 -22.57 -100.79 24.39
CA ALA A 512 -22.07 -101.96 25.11
C ALA A 512 -23.20 -102.89 25.61
N GLU A 513 -24.45 -102.42 25.73
CA GLU A 513 -25.62 -103.28 25.93
C GLU A 513 -26.06 -103.97 24.64
N TYR A 514 -26.12 -103.26 23.51
CA TYR A 514 -26.47 -103.88 22.23
C TYR A 514 -25.42 -104.91 21.80
N GLU A 515 -24.13 -104.64 21.99
CA GLU A 515 -23.05 -105.61 21.72
C GLU A 515 -23.13 -106.85 22.65
N ARG A 516 -23.64 -106.72 23.89
CA ARG A 516 -23.93 -107.87 24.76
C ARG A 516 -25.15 -108.67 24.29
N LYS A 517 -26.24 -108.00 23.93
CA LYS A 517 -27.47 -108.63 23.40
C LYS A 517 -27.19 -109.38 22.08
N LEU A 518 -26.31 -108.82 21.23
CA LEU A 518 -25.88 -109.45 19.98
C LEU A 518 -25.03 -110.70 20.20
N LYS A 519 -24.16 -110.72 21.22
CA LYS A 519 -23.41 -111.93 21.60
C LYS A 519 -24.34 -113.03 22.14
N GLN A 520 -25.28 -112.68 23.02
CA GLN A 520 -26.25 -113.64 23.57
C GLN A 520 -27.16 -114.24 22.49
N THR A 521 -27.56 -113.47 21.48
CA THR A 521 -28.31 -114.01 20.33
C THR A 521 -27.46 -114.94 19.47
N GLY A 522 -26.21 -114.58 19.16
CA GLY A 522 -25.28 -115.47 18.44
C GLY A 522 -24.93 -116.76 19.20
N GLU A 523 -24.85 -116.71 20.53
CA GLU A 523 -24.68 -117.90 21.39
C GLU A 523 -25.90 -118.84 21.31
N ILE A 524 -27.12 -118.27 21.33
CA ILE A 524 -28.38 -119.03 21.17
C ILE A 524 -28.51 -119.62 19.75
N GLU A 525 -28.16 -118.86 18.71
CA GLU A 525 -28.11 -119.34 17.32
C GLU A 525 -27.11 -120.48 17.16
N GLY A 526 -25.91 -120.38 17.77
CA GLY A 526 -24.92 -121.45 17.78
C GLY A 526 -25.45 -122.74 18.40
N VAL A 527 -26.07 -122.66 19.59
CA VAL A 527 -26.70 -123.82 20.25
C VAL A 527 -27.83 -124.43 19.41
N TRP A 528 -28.61 -123.60 18.71
CA TRP A 528 -29.67 -124.08 17.81
C TRP A 528 -29.10 -124.79 16.58
N MET A 529 -28.06 -124.24 15.96
CA MET A 529 -27.37 -124.83 14.80
C MET A 529 -26.70 -126.17 15.15
N GLU A 530 -26.06 -126.26 16.31
CA GLU A 530 -25.46 -127.51 16.83
C GLU A 530 -26.52 -128.59 17.00
N LYS A 531 -27.67 -128.24 17.59
CA LYS A 531 -28.80 -129.17 17.79
C LYS A 531 -29.48 -129.56 16.47
N ASN A 532 -29.50 -128.68 15.48
CA ASN A 532 -30.00 -128.99 14.14
C ASN A 532 -29.03 -129.94 13.39
N ARG A 533 -27.72 -129.79 13.57
CA ARG A 533 -26.69 -130.72 13.09
C ARG A 533 -26.85 -132.11 13.71
N GLU A 534 -27.05 -132.21 15.03
CA GLU A 534 -27.36 -133.48 15.70
C GLU A 534 -28.59 -134.19 15.11
N LEU A 535 -29.66 -133.44 14.80
CA LEU A 535 -30.90 -133.99 14.25
C LEU A 535 -30.69 -134.52 12.82
N HIS A 536 -29.92 -133.81 11.98
CA HIS A 536 -29.54 -134.28 10.64
C HIS A 536 -28.68 -135.55 10.71
N GLU A 537 -27.75 -135.65 11.66
CA GLU A 537 -26.98 -136.88 11.87
C GLU A 537 -27.84 -138.06 12.34
N LYS A 538 -28.85 -137.80 13.19
CA LYS A 538 -29.80 -138.81 13.69
C LYS A 538 -30.72 -139.30 12.56
N LEU A 539 -31.27 -138.39 11.75
CA LEU A 539 -32.02 -138.73 10.53
C LEU A 539 -31.18 -139.57 9.58
N SER A 540 -29.96 -139.13 9.26
CA SER A 540 -29.04 -139.86 8.38
C SER A 540 -28.72 -141.28 8.89
N LYS A 541 -28.73 -141.52 10.20
CA LYS A 541 -28.51 -142.85 10.80
C LYS A 541 -29.77 -143.73 10.64
N LEU A 542 -30.96 -143.18 10.91
CA LEU A 542 -32.24 -143.87 10.72
C LEU A 542 -32.53 -144.20 9.24
N GLU A 543 -32.19 -143.30 8.31
CA GLU A 543 -32.35 -143.53 6.87
C GLU A 543 -31.49 -144.68 6.35
N ARG A 544 -30.28 -144.89 6.88
CA ARG A 544 -29.44 -146.05 6.54
C ARG A 544 -30.11 -147.35 7.02
N GLN A 545 -30.50 -147.39 8.29
CA GLN A 545 -31.17 -148.54 8.90
C GLN A 545 -32.49 -148.89 8.19
N HIS A 546 -33.28 -147.88 7.82
CA HIS A 546 -34.51 -148.07 7.03
C HIS A 546 -34.22 -148.66 5.64
N ASN A 547 -33.16 -148.21 4.97
CA ASN A 547 -32.77 -148.75 3.66
C ASN A 547 -32.09 -150.12 3.72
N GLU A 548 -31.55 -150.52 4.87
CA GLU A 548 -31.04 -151.88 5.14
C GLU A 548 -32.21 -152.84 5.40
N LEU A 549 -33.09 -152.52 6.36
CA LEU A 549 -34.32 -153.27 6.64
C LEU A 549 -35.25 -153.40 5.42
N ARG A 550 -35.25 -152.38 4.54
CA ARG A 550 -35.99 -152.42 3.27
C ARG A 550 -35.42 -153.45 2.31
N ARG A 551 -34.09 -153.56 2.17
CA ARG A 551 -33.45 -154.58 1.31
C ARG A 551 -33.69 -156.00 1.85
N GLU A 552 -33.66 -156.17 3.17
CA GLU A 552 -34.01 -157.44 3.81
C GLU A 552 -35.46 -157.83 3.54
N ASN A 553 -36.41 -156.88 3.62
CA ASN A 553 -37.81 -157.10 3.22
C ASN A 553 -37.97 -157.41 1.72
N GLU A 554 -37.26 -156.70 0.85
CA GLU A 554 -37.31 -156.92 -0.60
C GLU A 554 -36.67 -158.26 -1.02
N ALA A 555 -35.73 -158.80 -0.24
CA ALA A 555 -35.18 -160.15 -0.41
C ALA A 555 -36.15 -161.23 0.12
N LEU A 556 -36.59 -161.14 1.37
CA LEU A 556 -37.57 -162.06 1.96
C LEU A 556 -38.88 -162.10 1.15
N GLY A 557 -39.30 -160.97 0.58
CA GLY A 557 -40.45 -160.86 -0.30
C GLY A 557 -40.26 -161.52 -1.68
N GLN A 558 -39.03 -161.78 -2.13
CA GLN A 558 -38.75 -162.58 -3.32
C GLN A 558 -38.78 -164.08 -3.00
N ASP A 559 -38.22 -164.49 -1.86
CA ASP A 559 -38.28 -165.88 -1.40
C ASP A 559 -39.74 -166.32 -1.12
N LEU A 560 -40.53 -165.46 -0.48
CA LEU A 560 -41.97 -165.68 -0.25
C LEU A 560 -42.77 -165.80 -1.55
N ARG A 561 -42.40 -165.08 -2.62
CA ARG A 561 -43.01 -165.25 -3.95
C ARG A 561 -42.62 -166.57 -4.58
N GLN A 562 -41.33 -166.90 -4.60
CA GLN A 562 -40.87 -168.20 -5.14
C GLN A 562 -41.41 -169.41 -4.37
N ALA A 563 -41.71 -169.27 -3.07
CA ALA A 563 -42.44 -170.27 -2.30
C ALA A 563 -43.94 -170.27 -2.62
N GLY A 564 -44.54 -169.08 -2.75
CA GLY A 564 -45.94 -168.88 -3.13
C GLY A 564 -46.28 -169.49 -4.48
N ASP A 565 -45.49 -169.25 -5.51
CA ASP A 565 -45.71 -169.77 -6.87
C ASP A 565 -45.66 -171.31 -6.89
N LYS A 566 -44.66 -171.91 -6.24
CA LYS A 566 -44.54 -173.38 -6.09
C LYS A 566 -45.71 -173.98 -5.28
N THR A 567 -46.23 -173.23 -4.31
CA THR A 567 -47.41 -173.64 -3.54
C THR A 567 -48.68 -173.48 -4.37
N GLY A 568 -48.76 -172.48 -5.25
CA GLY A 568 -49.83 -172.24 -6.21
C GLY A 568 -49.93 -173.37 -7.25
N ASP A 569 -48.81 -173.80 -7.83
CA ASP A 569 -48.75 -174.94 -8.75
C ASP A 569 -49.27 -176.25 -8.12
N LEU A 570 -48.92 -176.49 -6.85
CA LEU A 570 -49.39 -177.65 -6.09
C LEU A 570 -50.87 -177.52 -5.68
N ALA A 571 -51.29 -176.31 -5.29
CA ALA A 571 -52.68 -176.01 -4.95
C ALA A 571 -53.60 -176.14 -6.17
N HIS A 572 -53.18 -175.71 -7.37
CA HIS A 572 -53.94 -175.88 -8.60
C HIS A 572 -54.18 -177.36 -8.91
N ARG A 573 -53.14 -178.20 -8.87
CA ARG A 573 -53.26 -179.65 -9.11
C ARG A 573 -54.21 -180.31 -8.11
N LEU A 574 -54.07 -179.97 -6.81
CA LEU A 574 -54.99 -180.45 -5.76
C LEU A 574 -56.42 -179.92 -5.93
N HIS A 575 -56.60 -178.70 -6.46
CA HIS A 575 -57.93 -178.15 -6.69
C HIS A 575 -58.60 -178.78 -7.91
N GLU A 576 -57.86 -179.08 -8.97
CA GLU A 576 -58.34 -179.79 -10.16
C GLU A 576 -58.85 -181.20 -9.79
N GLU A 577 -58.07 -181.98 -9.02
CA GLU A 577 -58.50 -183.32 -8.57
C GLU A 577 -59.70 -183.26 -7.61
N ARG A 578 -59.68 -182.34 -6.63
CA ARG A 578 -60.83 -182.12 -5.74
C ARG A 578 -62.09 -181.77 -6.52
N ARG A 579 -61.99 -180.89 -7.51
CA ARG A 579 -63.12 -180.45 -8.33
C ARG A 579 -63.69 -181.57 -9.21
N GLN A 580 -62.83 -182.48 -9.70
CA GLN A 580 -63.26 -183.69 -10.42
C GLN A 580 -64.00 -184.67 -9.49
N HIS A 581 -63.52 -184.86 -8.25
CA HIS A 581 -64.20 -185.69 -7.26
C HIS A 581 -65.51 -185.07 -6.73
N GLU A 582 -65.53 -183.78 -6.41
CA GLU A 582 -66.72 -183.04 -5.95
C GLU A 582 -67.81 -183.00 -7.03
N ALA A 583 -67.46 -182.78 -8.29
CA ALA A 583 -68.42 -182.86 -9.40
C ALA A 583 -69.02 -184.27 -9.53
N SER A 584 -68.18 -185.31 -9.40
CA SER A 584 -68.62 -186.71 -9.46
C SER A 584 -69.57 -187.08 -8.30
N LEU A 585 -69.25 -186.64 -7.08
CA LEU A 585 -70.07 -186.87 -5.89
C LEU A 585 -71.40 -186.11 -5.97
N ALA A 586 -71.38 -184.80 -6.28
CA ALA A 586 -72.60 -184.00 -6.39
C ALA A 586 -73.55 -184.51 -7.49
N GLN A 587 -73.00 -185.07 -8.58
CA GLN A 587 -73.79 -185.68 -9.66
C GLN A 587 -74.40 -187.04 -9.27
N LEU A 588 -73.79 -187.78 -8.34
CA LEU A 588 -74.36 -188.98 -7.73
C LEU A 588 -75.42 -188.64 -6.66
N GLU A 589 -75.12 -187.78 -5.70
CA GLU A 589 -76.02 -187.41 -4.60
C GLU A 589 -77.34 -186.82 -5.11
N LYS A 590 -77.28 -185.93 -6.10
CA LYS A 590 -78.46 -185.29 -6.71
C LYS A 590 -79.33 -186.29 -7.50
N ARG A 591 -78.73 -187.38 -7.97
CA ARG A 591 -79.41 -188.49 -8.67
C ARG A 591 -80.01 -189.50 -7.71
N CYS A 592 -79.35 -189.78 -6.58
CA CYS A 592 -79.92 -190.61 -5.51
C CYS A 592 -81.10 -189.91 -4.82
N SER A 593 -80.97 -188.61 -4.52
CA SER A 593 -82.00 -187.83 -3.82
C SER A 593 -83.29 -187.72 -4.65
N SER A 594 -83.19 -187.52 -5.96
CA SER A 594 -84.36 -187.50 -6.86
C SER A 594 -85.02 -188.87 -6.96
N LEU A 595 -84.24 -189.96 -7.11
CA LEU A 595 -84.79 -191.32 -7.09
C LEU A 595 -85.45 -191.69 -5.76
N GLN A 596 -85.02 -191.12 -4.63
CA GLN A 596 -85.68 -191.28 -3.34
C GLN A 596 -87.00 -190.51 -3.27
N THR A 597 -87.05 -189.23 -3.68
CA THR A 597 -88.31 -188.48 -3.71
C THR A 597 -89.32 -189.07 -4.69
N ASP A 598 -88.86 -189.55 -5.85
CA ASP A 598 -89.72 -190.22 -6.84
C ASP A 598 -90.23 -191.57 -6.30
N SER A 599 -89.40 -192.32 -5.56
CA SER A 599 -89.80 -193.56 -4.89
C SER A 599 -90.80 -193.33 -3.75
N GLU A 600 -90.62 -192.29 -2.94
CA GLU A 600 -91.55 -191.96 -1.84
C GLU A 600 -92.89 -191.43 -2.37
N TYR A 601 -92.87 -190.58 -3.41
CA TYR A 601 -94.08 -190.10 -4.06
C TYR A 601 -94.80 -191.24 -4.80
N ALA A 602 -94.06 -192.13 -5.47
CA ALA A 602 -94.60 -193.35 -6.05
C ALA A 602 -95.17 -194.28 -4.97
N GLN A 603 -94.55 -194.44 -3.79
CA GLN A 603 -95.07 -195.27 -2.71
C GLN A 603 -96.31 -194.65 -2.03
N GLN A 604 -96.45 -193.32 -1.98
CA GLN A 604 -97.67 -192.68 -1.47
C GLN A 604 -98.81 -192.75 -2.49
N GLN A 605 -98.55 -192.52 -3.78
CA GLN A 605 -99.56 -192.73 -4.84
C GLN A 605 -99.94 -194.21 -4.95
N GLN A 606 -98.97 -195.12 -4.95
CA GLN A 606 -99.21 -196.57 -4.85
C GLN A 606 -99.86 -196.95 -3.53
N GLY A 607 -99.77 -196.16 -2.45
CA GLY A 607 -100.54 -196.38 -1.22
C GLY A 607 -102.04 -196.14 -1.41
N VAL A 608 -102.40 -195.08 -2.13
CA VAL A 608 -103.80 -194.74 -2.51
C VAL A 608 -104.31 -195.64 -3.63
N GLU A 609 -103.44 -196.06 -4.55
CA GLU A 609 -103.77 -197.14 -5.46
C GLU A 609 -103.89 -198.48 -4.72
N ILE A 610 -103.08 -198.80 -3.72
CA ILE A 610 -103.20 -200.04 -2.94
C ILE A 610 -104.52 -200.07 -2.15
N THR A 611 -105.08 -198.95 -1.70
CA THR A 611 -106.44 -198.95 -1.14
C THR A 611 -107.50 -199.06 -2.23
N SER A 612 -107.51 -198.20 -3.26
CA SER A 612 -108.56 -198.27 -4.29
C SER A 612 -108.47 -199.51 -5.18
N LEU A 613 -107.29 -200.11 -5.33
CA LEU A 613 -107.04 -201.40 -5.98
C LEU A 613 -107.26 -202.56 -5.02
N ARG A 614 -107.21 -202.44 -3.69
CA ARG A 614 -107.75 -203.49 -2.80
C ARG A 614 -109.28 -203.49 -2.81
N GLU A 615 -109.93 -202.34 -2.91
CA GLU A 615 -111.37 -202.26 -3.13
C GLU A 615 -111.74 -202.80 -4.52
N LYS A 616 -111.09 -202.33 -5.59
CA LYS A 616 -111.30 -202.85 -6.95
C LYS A 616 -110.88 -204.32 -7.08
N GLN A 617 -109.82 -204.79 -6.41
CA GLN A 617 -109.41 -206.20 -6.44
C GLN A 617 -110.26 -207.09 -5.54
N ALA A 618 -110.86 -206.62 -4.45
CA ALA A 618 -111.92 -207.38 -3.78
C ALA A 618 -113.13 -207.54 -4.72
N THR A 619 -113.49 -206.49 -5.46
CA THR A 619 -114.54 -206.60 -6.50
C THR A 619 -114.12 -207.40 -7.74
N MET A 620 -112.83 -207.43 -8.10
CA MET A 620 -112.31 -208.27 -9.20
C MET A 620 -111.97 -209.69 -8.75
N GLU A 621 -111.76 -209.97 -7.47
CA GLU A 621 -111.77 -211.33 -6.94
C GLU A 621 -113.19 -211.88 -7.09
N SER A 622 -114.20 -211.10 -6.70
CA SER A 622 -115.60 -211.43 -7.00
C SER A 622 -115.86 -211.59 -8.51
N HIS A 623 -115.38 -210.66 -9.36
CA HIS A 623 -115.64 -210.68 -10.80
C HIS A 623 -114.81 -211.71 -11.59
N PHE A 624 -113.57 -212.02 -11.20
CA PHE A 624 -112.75 -213.08 -11.83
C PHE A 624 -113.06 -214.46 -11.27
N GLN A 625 -113.51 -214.61 -10.02
CA GLN A 625 -114.18 -215.85 -9.59
C GLN A 625 -115.49 -216.08 -10.39
N GLN A 626 -116.10 -215.03 -10.96
CA GLN A 626 -117.23 -215.12 -11.90
C GLN A 626 -116.85 -215.15 -13.40
N GLN A 627 -115.58 -214.89 -13.79
CA GLN A 627 -115.13 -214.89 -15.18
C GLN A 627 -114.14 -216.01 -15.51
N VAL A 628 -113.14 -216.30 -14.68
CA VAL A 628 -112.21 -217.42 -14.92
C VAL A 628 -112.87 -218.77 -14.67
N GLN A 629 -113.96 -218.80 -13.87
CA GLN A 629 -114.87 -219.94 -13.83
C GLN A 629 -115.57 -220.18 -15.18
N LYS A 630 -115.73 -219.16 -16.05
CA LYS A 630 -116.19 -219.32 -17.44
C LYS A 630 -115.04 -219.70 -18.40
N LEU A 631 -113.81 -219.30 -18.12
CA LEU A 631 -112.64 -219.77 -18.90
C LEU A 631 -112.30 -221.25 -18.62
N ARG A 632 -112.71 -221.79 -17.47
CA ARG A 632 -112.76 -223.26 -17.27
C ARG A 632 -113.71 -223.91 -18.28
N ASP A 633 -114.87 -223.31 -18.54
CA ASP A 633 -115.81 -223.79 -19.56
C ASP A 633 -115.29 -223.60 -21.02
N GLU A 634 -114.41 -222.62 -21.27
CA GLU A 634 -113.94 -222.24 -22.62
C GLU A 634 -112.58 -222.82 -23.08
N HIS A 635 -111.70 -223.33 -22.20
CA HIS A 635 -110.44 -223.99 -22.64
C HIS A 635 -110.44 -225.52 -22.46
N ASP A 636 -111.36 -226.10 -21.70
CA ASP A 636 -111.61 -227.56 -21.80
C ASP A 636 -112.19 -227.92 -23.20
N THR A 637 -112.84 -226.97 -23.88
CA THR A 637 -113.19 -227.06 -25.31
C THR A 637 -111.99 -226.88 -26.27
N ALA A 638 -110.82 -226.43 -25.79
CA ALA A 638 -109.59 -226.30 -26.59
C ALA A 638 -108.56 -227.41 -26.32
N LEU A 639 -108.65 -228.13 -25.19
CA LEU A 639 -107.98 -229.43 -24.98
C LEU A 639 -108.30 -230.44 -26.11
N ALA A 640 -109.48 -230.33 -26.74
CA ALA A 640 -109.86 -231.12 -27.90
C ALA A 640 -109.01 -230.84 -29.16
N ASN A 641 -108.75 -229.57 -29.48
CA ASN A 641 -108.27 -229.18 -30.81
C ASN A 641 -106.77 -229.46 -31.05
N LEU A 642 -105.91 -229.42 -30.03
CA LEU A 642 -104.50 -229.81 -30.21
C LEU A 642 -104.32 -231.34 -30.25
N HIS A 643 -105.22 -232.12 -29.62
CA HIS A 643 -105.23 -233.59 -29.68
C HIS A 643 -105.60 -234.16 -31.06
N GLU A 644 -106.07 -233.31 -31.99
CA GLU A 644 -106.06 -233.61 -33.42
C GLU A 644 -104.70 -233.29 -34.07
N ARG A 645 -104.19 -232.06 -33.89
CA ARG A 645 -102.94 -231.60 -34.53
C ARG A 645 -101.71 -232.43 -34.15
N VAL A 646 -101.75 -233.07 -32.98
CA VAL A 646 -100.96 -234.26 -32.57
C VAL A 646 -100.56 -235.17 -33.75
N LYS A 647 -101.51 -235.57 -34.60
CA LYS A 647 -101.25 -236.59 -35.64
C LYS A 647 -100.51 -236.05 -36.87
N ALA A 648 -100.49 -234.73 -37.09
CA ALA A 648 -100.02 -234.16 -38.35
C ALA A 648 -98.49 -234.14 -38.51
N THR A 649 -97.74 -233.91 -37.42
CA THR A 649 -96.27 -233.72 -37.49
C THR A 649 -95.50 -235.02 -37.27
N VAL A 650 -96.02 -235.93 -36.45
CA VAL A 650 -95.54 -237.33 -36.43
C VAL A 650 -95.78 -237.98 -37.80
N ALA A 651 -96.81 -237.56 -38.54
CA ALA A 651 -97.02 -237.91 -39.94
C ALA A 651 -96.15 -237.13 -40.96
N ARG A 652 -95.10 -236.42 -40.51
CA ARG A 652 -94.01 -235.81 -41.32
C ARG A 652 -92.62 -236.06 -40.68
N LYS A 653 -92.45 -237.17 -39.96
CA LYS A 653 -91.95 -238.46 -40.49
C LYS A 653 -90.46 -238.47 -40.81
N ASP A 654 -89.77 -239.56 -40.45
CA ASP A 654 -89.78 -240.86 -41.18
C ASP A 654 -89.76 -240.86 -42.73
N GLN A 655 -89.73 -239.69 -43.37
CA GLN A 655 -89.64 -239.49 -44.82
C GLN A 655 -88.26 -238.89 -45.13
N ALA A 656 -87.87 -237.85 -44.37
CA ALA A 656 -86.49 -237.34 -44.39
C ALA A 656 -85.46 -238.36 -43.85
N ILE A 657 -85.91 -239.39 -43.11
CA ILE A 657 -85.07 -240.52 -42.69
C ILE A 657 -84.81 -241.51 -43.84
N ALA A 658 -85.70 -241.56 -44.84
CA ALA A 658 -85.51 -242.39 -46.04
C ALA A 658 -84.63 -241.68 -47.07
N ASP A 659 -84.97 -240.45 -47.44
CA ASP A 659 -84.45 -239.83 -48.68
C ASP A 659 -82.92 -239.59 -48.68
N LEU A 660 -82.30 -239.27 -47.54
CA LEU A 660 -80.83 -239.09 -47.45
C LEU A 660 -80.05 -240.36 -47.10
N GLN A 661 -80.72 -241.50 -46.88
CA GLN A 661 -80.05 -242.81 -46.94
C GLN A 661 -79.74 -243.23 -48.38
N GLU A 662 -80.36 -242.62 -49.40
CA GLU A 662 -80.00 -242.85 -50.82
C GLU A 662 -78.84 -241.96 -51.30
N GLU A 663 -78.70 -240.71 -50.84
CA GLU A 663 -77.51 -239.89 -51.22
C GLU A 663 -76.20 -240.41 -50.64
N LEU A 664 -76.25 -241.17 -49.53
CA LEU A 664 -75.15 -241.98 -48.97
C LEU A 664 -74.45 -242.81 -50.06
N HIS A 665 -75.20 -243.26 -51.07
CA HIS A 665 -74.73 -244.23 -52.05
C HIS A 665 -74.16 -243.61 -53.36
N LEU A 666 -74.45 -242.33 -53.68
CA LEU A 666 -74.08 -241.74 -54.98
C LEU A 666 -72.85 -240.83 -54.97
N LEU A 667 -72.58 -240.07 -53.90
CA LEU A 667 -71.33 -239.30 -53.75
C LEU A 667 -70.17 -240.15 -53.19
N GLN A 668 -70.41 -241.43 -52.91
CA GLN A 668 -69.37 -242.45 -52.75
C GLN A 668 -68.85 -242.97 -54.11
N VAL A 669 -69.44 -242.54 -55.23
CA VAL A 669 -69.12 -242.97 -56.62
C VAL A 669 -68.90 -241.76 -57.57
N LYS A 670 -69.44 -240.58 -57.21
CA LYS A 670 -68.98 -239.28 -57.70
C LYS A 670 -68.00 -238.69 -56.67
N LEU A 671 -66.73 -238.40 -56.96
CA LEU A 671 -66.06 -238.37 -58.27
C LEU A 671 -64.54 -238.21 -58.00
N ASP A 672 -63.70 -239.25 -57.84
CA ASP A 672 -63.62 -240.56 -58.50
C ASP A 672 -63.59 -240.50 -60.04
N LYS A 673 -63.67 -239.29 -60.59
CA LYS A 673 -63.58 -238.95 -62.01
C LYS A 673 -63.12 -237.49 -62.24
N SER A 674 -62.80 -236.74 -61.18
CA SER A 674 -62.35 -235.35 -61.23
C SER A 674 -61.47 -234.91 -60.04
N HIS A 675 -60.44 -235.61 -59.56
CA HIS A 675 -59.82 -236.93 -59.83
C HIS A 675 -59.23 -237.26 -61.21
N ALA A 676 -59.34 -236.41 -62.23
CA ALA A 676 -58.71 -236.64 -63.56
C ALA A 676 -58.71 -235.41 -64.49
N LEU A 677 -59.25 -234.28 -64.01
CA LEU A 677 -59.88 -233.24 -64.82
C LEU A 677 -60.09 -232.00 -63.93
N ILE A 678 -59.89 -230.75 -64.36
CA ILE A 678 -59.16 -230.18 -65.51
C ILE A 678 -58.40 -228.99 -64.88
N GLU A 679 -57.16 -229.07 -64.44
CA GLU A 679 -56.02 -229.97 -64.78
C GLU A 679 -55.46 -229.80 -66.20
N GLU A 680 -55.97 -228.86 -67.00
CA GLU A 680 -55.43 -228.68 -68.36
C GLU A 680 -55.71 -227.30 -68.97
N GLN A 681 -56.95 -226.80 -68.82
CA GLN A 681 -57.47 -225.78 -69.75
C GLN A 681 -57.69 -224.39 -69.13
N ARG A 682 -58.96 -223.94 -69.02
CA ARG A 682 -59.31 -222.60 -69.53
C ARG A 682 -58.64 -221.47 -68.74
N LEU A 683 -57.59 -220.84 -69.29
CA LEU A 683 -57.51 -220.12 -70.57
C LEU A 683 -58.55 -219.01 -70.67
N GLN A 684 -58.05 -217.86 -71.12
CA GLN A 684 -58.63 -217.12 -72.23
C GLN A 684 -60.11 -216.74 -72.11
N LEU A 685 -60.49 -216.25 -70.93
CA LEU A 685 -61.20 -214.96 -70.89
C LEU A 685 -60.27 -213.80 -70.47
N PHE A 686 -58.96 -214.10 -70.41
CA PHE A 686 -57.99 -213.22 -71.08
C PHE A 686 -58.24 -213.24 -72.60
N SER A 687 -57.94 -212.15 -73.30
CA SER A 687 -57.02 -212.26 -74.44
C SER A 687 -56.46 -210.92 -74.91
N GLN A 688 -57.10 -209.78 -74.57
CA GLN A 688 -56.49 -208.45 -74.43
C GLN A 688 -57.49 -207.46 -73.83
#